data_AF-A0A7Y2WY21-F1
#
_entry.id   AF-A0A7Y2WY21-F1
#
_cell.length_a   1.000
_cell.length_b   1.000
_cell.length_c   1.000
_cell.angle_alpha   90.00
_cell.angle_beta   90.00
_cell.angle_gamma   90.00
#
_symmetry.space_group_name_H-M   'P 1'
#
loop_
_entity.id
_entity.type
_entity.pdbx_description
1 polymer ?
#
loop_
_entity_poly.entity_id
_entity_poly.type
_entity_poly.pdbx_seq_one_letter_code
_entity_poly.pdbx_strand_id
1 'polypeptide(L)'
;MKHTTLALITLLIVLSALAQSPAAAAASSAIPGELLVRLRPGLQPTLRGGAFQVAGGPSADLTLLNRELAAIGGGDAALISPGSDTYRLTISSDVSPVAAAAALSHLSAVVYAEPNHRLVAQRTPNDSVIDQQWGLSNVQAFEAWDITTGGEIVIAVVDTGVDAGHPDLRGKVLPGYNAFTGGSDASDDNGHGTAVSGLIAANTNNGKGVAGLCWGCKILPIKVLNSRGGGDDASVAAGIRWAADNGARILNMSLGGSDESQTLRDAVDYAAGKGVLLIAASGNEHEAGNPVSYPAAYDTVVAVSATGNTDVITGFSNTGSYVDLAAPGVGLWTTLPGGGYGPPNGTSFSSPYVAGVAGLVFTLRPDLPSQDIACILKASADDKGDPGRDDAYGWGRLNALKALQLAQTYTGCPLNAPSPAPAPSPAPSDGSAPSALAPIPADSVGADRAYFPETGHSLGGEFRRYWQRHGGLAIFGYPTSEEFSEAGADGQSYMVQYFERHRFEFHPENPAPYNVLLSRIGDDILKIQGRDWFAFPKTGPQPGCLAFEQTDQSICEPFLSYWRSNGLEFDGRAGKSYAESLALFGQPISPPQTEEVGPGIFITVQWFERARFEDHGSGKVLLGLLGNELLRARGWR
;
A
#
# COMPACT_ATOMS: atom_id res chain seq x y z
N MET A 1 -19.85 22.06 79.03
CA MET A 1 -19.56 20.77 78.36
C MET A 1 -20.47 20.68 77.14
N LYS A 2 -19.90 20.47 75.93
CA LYS A 2 -20.38 19.60 74.82
C LYS A 2 -21.85 19.78 74.34
N HIS A 3 -22.27 19.95 73.09
CA HIS A 3 -21.75 19.80 71.71
C HIS A 3 -22.70 20.61 70.78
N THR A 4 -22.23 21.52 69.93
CA THR A 4 -22.12 21.40 68.46
C THR A 4 -23.15 20.50 67.74
N THR A 5 -24.10 21.11 67.01
CA THR A 5 -24.63 20.60 65.73
C THR A 5 -25.19 21.79 64.93
N LEU A 6 -24.52 22.19 63.85
CA LEU A 6 -25.05 23.12 62.86
C LEU A 6 -24.91 22.44 61.50
N ALA A 7 -26.03 22.05 60.91
CA ALA A 7 -26.08 21.50 59.56
C ALA A 7 -25.97 22.67 58.56
N LEU A 8 -24.87 22.72 57.81
CA LEU A 8 -24.66 23.67 56.72
C LEU A 8 -24.76 22.92 55.39
N ILE A 9 -25.80 23.21 54.63
CA ILE A 9 -26.00 22.76 53.25
C ILE A 9 -24.92 23.44 52.39
N THR A 10 -24.04 22.65 51.78
CA THR A 10 -23.07 23.15 50.79
C THR A 10 -23.44 22.61 49.41
N LEU A 11 -23.92 23.51 48.56
CA LEU A 11 -24.22 23.30 47.15
C LEU A 11 -22.90 23.25 46.37
N LEU A 12 -22.47 22.06 45.92
CA LEU A 12 -21.33 21.92 45.01
C LEU A 12 -21.81 22.12 43.56
N ILE A 13 -21.51 23.28 42.99
CA ILE A 13 -21.60 23.50 41.54
C ILE A 13 -20.34 22.89 40.94
N VAL A 14 -20.45 21.70 40.34
CA VAL A 14 -19.41 21.14 39.46
C VAL A 14 -19.60 21.78 38.09
N LEU A 15 -18.73 22.73 37.74
CA LEU A 15 -18.59 23.20 36.36
C LEU A 15 -18.00 22.03 35.54
N SER A 16 -18.82 21.42 34.70
CA SER A 16 -18.40 20.49 33.67
C SER A 16 -17.56 21.24 32.63
N ALA A 17 -16.23 21.19 32.77
CA ALA A 17 -15.34 21.52 31.67
C ALA A 17 -15.42 20.36 30.66
N LEU A 18 -16.17 20.57 29.56
CA LEU A 18 -16.07 19.76 28.36
C LEU A 18 -14.63 19.84 27.84
N ALA A 19 -13.80 18.87 28.21
CA ALA A 19 -12.57 18.60 27.48
C ALA A 19 -12.98 18.07 26.09
N GLN A 20 -12.94 18.94 25.10
CA GLN A 20 -13.01 18.53 23.70
C GLN A 20 -11.85 17.58 23.43
N SER A 21 -12.16 16.34 23.06
CA SER A 21 -11.19 15.38 22.55
C SER A 21 -10.46 15.98 21.33
N PRO A 22 -9.13 15.80 21.18
CA PRO A 22 -8.44 16.29 20.00
C PRO A 22 -8.90 15.46 18.80
N ALA A 23 -9.44 16.15 17.80
CA ALA A 23 -9.77 15.57 16.51
C ALA A 23 -8.54 14.85 15.91
N ALA A 24 -8.75 13.67 15.33
CA ALA A 24 -7.75 12.93 14.59
C ALA A 24 -7.12 13.85 13.52
N ALA A 25 -5.81 14.09 13.65
CA ALA A 25 -5.08 14.97 12.74
C ALA A 25 -4.97 14.33 11.36
N ALA A 26 -5.66 14.90 10.38
CA ALA A 26 -5.44 14.63 8.96
C ALA A 26 -3.94 14.75 8.61
N ALA A 27 -3.46 13.95 7.65
CA ALA A 27 -2.12 14.11 7.10
C ALA A 27 -1.94 15.57 6.68
N SER A 28 -1.05 16.27 7.37
CA SER A 28 -0.95 17.72 7.26
C SER A 28 -0.45 18.11 5.87
N SER A 29 -1.20 18.94 5.15
CA SER A 29 -0.74 19.56 3.90
C SER A 29 0.38 20.60 4.12
N ALA A 30 0.87 20.73 5.36
CA ALA A 30 1.94 21.62 5.74
C ALA A 30 3.25 21.30 5.01
N ILE A 31 3.89 22.32 4.47
CA ILE A 31 5.20 22.29 3.86
C ILE A 31 6.24 22.15 4.98
N PRO A 32 7.03 21.06 5.03
CA PRO A 32 8.07 20.91 6.04
C PRO A 32 9.07 22.06 5.98
N GLY A 33 9.49 22.56 7.15
CA GLY A 33 10.44 23.67 7.23
C GLY A 33 9.85 25.06 6.96
N GLU A 34 8.54 25.20 6.75
CA GLU A 34 7.90 26.51 6.53
C GLU A 34 6.73 26.79 7.50
N LEU A 35 6.63 28.05 7.93
CA LEU A 35 5.58 28.55 8.79
C LEU A 35 5.09 29.92 8.30
N LEU A 36 3.80 30.23 8.46
CA LEU A 36 3.25 31.56 8.27
C LEU A 36 3.01 32.21 9.64
N VAL A 37 3.56 33.40 9.87
CA VAL A 37 3.44 34.12 11.14
C VAL A 37 3.02 35.56 10.89
N ARG A 38 1.90 35.99 11.48
CA ARG A 38 1.48 37.39 11.49
C ARG A 38 1.82 38.04 12.82
N LEU A 39 2.61 39.10 12.77
CA LEU A 39 3.04 39.85 13.95
C LEU A 39 2.10 41.02 14.25
N ARG A 40 1.97 41.44 15.51
CA ARG A 40 1.20 42.65 15.85
C ARG A 40 1.86 43.92 15.30
N PRO A 41 1.07 44.97 15.01
CA PRO A 41 1.60 46.26 14.55
C PRO A 41 2.65 46.84 15.49
N GLY A 42 3.68 47.47 14.93
CA GLY A 42 4.77 48.10 15.70
C GLY A 42 5.96 47.18 16.02
N LEU A 43 5.83 45.88 15.74
CA LEU A 43 6.94 44.93 15.78
C LEU A 43 7.75 45.00 14.47
N GLN A 44 9.07 44.97 14.60
CA GLN A 44 10.06 45.11 13.54
C GLN A 44 10.88 43.83 13.45
N PRO A 45 10.62 42.96 12.48
CA PRO A 45 11.46 41.80 12.24
C PRO A 45 12.83 42.22 11.70
N THR A 46 13.84 41.50 12.13
CA THR A 46 15.26 41.73 11.83
C THR A 46 15.95 40.38 11.67
N LEU A 47 16.92 40.31 10.76
CA LEU A 47 17.82 39.17 10.65
C LEU A 47 19.13 39.54 11.37
N ARG A 48 19.47 38.81 12.44
CA ARG A 48 20.76 38.94 13.13
C ARG A 48 21.47 37.59 13.12
N GLY A 49 22.60 37.53 12.41
CA GLY A 49 23.43 36.31 12.35
C GLY A 49 22.74 35.12 11.68
N GLY A 50 21.79 35.34 10.77
CA GLY A 50 21.05 34.28 10.08
C GLY A 50 19.82 33.75 10.84
N ALA A 51 19.50 34.31 12.00
CA ALA A 51 18.29 33.97 12.76
C ALA A 51 17.24 35.10 12.68
N PHE A 52 15.98 34.71 12.53
CA PHE A 52 14.84 35.63 12.58
C PHE A 52 14.62 36.13 14.01
N GLN A 53 14.67 37.45 14.19
CA GLN A 53 14.41 38.11 15.47
C GLN A 53 13.42 39.25 15.30
N VAL A 54 12.62 39.50 16.32
CA VAL A 54 11.64 40.59 16.36
C VAL A 54 12.08 41.63 17.38
N ALA A 55 12.07 42.91 16.98
CA ALA A 55 12.41 44.08 17.78
C ALA A 55 11.25 45.09 17.78
N GLY A 56 11.28 46.11 18.65
CA GLY A 56 10.20 47.10 18.76
C GLY A 56 8.97 46.53 19.48
N GLY A 57 8.43 47.24 20.48
CA GLY A 57 7.38 46.75 21.37
C GLY A 57 7.86 46.47 22.81
N PRO A 58 6.99 45.99 23.72
CA PRO A 58 7.34 45.71 25.11
C PRO A 58 8.42 44.63 25.24
N SER A 59 9.43 44.85 26.08
CA SER A 59 10.62 43.98 26.19
C SER A 59 10.31 42.56 26.67
N ALA A 60 9.30 42.38 27.53
CA ALA A 60 8.91 41.07 28.06
C ALA A 60 8.33 40.14 26.98
N ASP A 61 7.47 40.67 26.11
CA ASP A 61 6.83 39.92 25.02
C ASP A 61 7.84 39.53 23.93
N LEU A 62 8.78 40.45 23.63
CA LEU A 62 9.86 40.22 22.67
C LEU A 62 10.85 39.15 23.14
N THR A 63 11.11 39.08 24.45
CA THR A 63 12.05 38.09 25.00
C THR A 63 11.49 36.66 24.83
N LEU A 64 10.19 36.48 25.07
CA LEU A 64 9.52 35.19 24.87
C LEU A 64 9.43 34.84 23.38
N LEU A 65 9.00 35.77 22.53
CA LEU A 65 8.91 35.53 21.09
C LEU A 65 10.25 35.14 20.47
N ASN A 66 11.33 35.87 20.77
CA ASN A 66 12.65 35.54 20.23
C ASN A 66 13.21 34.22 20.76
N ARG A 67 12.82 33.81 21.97
CA ARG A 67 13.18 32.49 22.52
C ARG A 67 12.48 31.37 21.74
N GLU A 68 11.17 31.49 21.53
CA GLU A 68 10.41 30.47 20.79
C GLU A 68 10.84 30.39 19.32
N LEU A 69 11.08 31.54 18.67
CA LEU A 69 11.63 31.60 17.32
C LEU A 69 13.00 30.91 17.22
N ALA A 70 13.86 31.05 18.24
CA ALA A 70 15.13 30.32 18.28
C ALA A 70 14.93 28.81 18.54
N ALA A 71 13.98 28.42 19.37
CA ALA A 71 13.69 27.02 19.70
C ALA A 71 13.17 26.23 18.48
N ILE A 72 12.44 26.88 17.57
CA ILE A 72 11.99 26.27 16.32
C ILE A 72 13.01 26.38 15.17
N GLY A 73 14.20 26.94 15.44
CA GLY A 73 15.22 27.18 14.42
C GLY A 73 14.80 28.19 13.34
N GLY A 74 14.11 29.27 13.74
CA GLY A 74 13.65 30.33 12.86
C GLY A 74 14.80 31.00 12.10
N GLY A 75 14.86 30.76 10.80
CA GLY A 75 15.91 31.22 9.88
C GLY A 75 15.51 32.46 9.07
N ASP A 76 15.42 32.31 7.76
CA ASP A 76 14.98 33.36 6.86
C ASP A 76 13.47 33.65 6.99
N ALA A 77 13.10 34.92 6.81
CA ALA A 77 11.71 35.32 6.76
C ALA A 77 11.48 36.35 5.65
N ALA A 78 10.41 36.14 4.89
CA ALA A 78 9.99 37.04 3.82
C ALA A 78 8.52 37.42 4.00
N LEU A 79 8.17 38.67 3.70
CA LEU A 79 6.78 39.07 3.60
C LEU A 79 6.07 38.27 2.51
N ILE A 80 4.84 37.81 2.78
CA ILE A 80 4.05 37.11 1.76
C ILE A 80 3.65 38.03 0.59
N SER A 81 3.64 39.35 0.82
CA SER A 81 3.43 40.38 -0.20
C SER A 81 3.86 41.77 0.32
N PRO A 82 4.16 42.74 -0.57
CA PRO A 82 4.46 44.11 -0.16
C PRO A 82 3.33 44.72 0.68
N GLY A 83 3.68 45.27 1.85
CA GLY A 83 2.71 45.88 2.78
C GLY A 83 1.95 44.89 3.67
N SER A 84 2.22 43.58 3.53
CA SER A 84 1.71 42.58 4.48
C SER A 84 2.39 42.70 5.84
N ASP A 85 1.71 42.23 6.89
CA ASP A 85 2.23 42.01 8.24
C ASP A 85 2.43 40.52 8.55
N THR A 86 2.31 39.68 7.52
CA THR A 86 2.46 38.22 7.57
C THR A 86 3.75 37.78 6.87
N TYR A 87 4.52 36.94 7.56
CA TYR A 87 5.82 36.45 7.14
C TYR A 87 5.75 34.97 6.85
N ARG A 88 6.35 34.56 5.73
CA ARG A 88 6.78 33.18 5.51
C ARG A 88 8.15 33.01 6.18
N LEU A 89 8.19 32.19 7.22
CA LEU A 89 9.37 31.89 8.04
C LEU A 89 9.88 30.48 7.70
N THR A 90 11.19 30.33 7.48
CA THR A 90 11.83 29.02 7.46
C THR A 90 12.11 28.56 8.89
N ILE A 91 11.80 27.31 9.21
CA ILE A 91 12.07 26.66 10.49
C ILE A 91 12.94 25.43 10.27
N SER A 92 13.53 24.91 11.35
CA SER A 92 14.38 23.72 11.26
C SER A 92 13.58 22.51 10.74
N SER A 93 14.20 21.69 9.88
CA SER A 93 13.53 20.59 9.19
C SER A 93 13.04 19.47 10.11
N ASP A 94 13.58 19.38 11.33
CA ASP A 94 13.20 18.45 12.39
C ASP A 94 12.04 18.97 13.27
N VAL A 95 11.62 20.23 13.08
CA VAL A 95 10.52 20.85 13.83
C VAL A 95 9.21 20.72 13.05
N SER A 96 8.18 20.15 13.69
CA SER A 96 6.83 20.09 13.09
C SER A 96 6.25 21.49 12.90
N PRO A 97 5.86 21.90 11.68
CA PRO A 97 5.21 23.19 11.43
C PRO A 97 3.94 23.41 12.27
N VAL A 98 3.20 22.34 12.55
CA VAL A 98 1.98 22.40 13.38
C VAL A 98 2.34 22.68 14.84
N ALA A 99 3.37 22.02 15.37
CA ALA A 99 3.83 22.27 16.73
C ALA A 99 4.44 23.67 16.89
N ALA A 100 5.23 24.11 15.90
CA ALA A 100 5.79 25.46 15.86
C ALA A 100 4.69 26.54 15.78
N ALA A 101 3.67 26.33 14.94
CA ALA A 101 2.49 27.19 14.85
C ALA A 101 1.78 27.31 16.21
N ALA A 102 1.55 26.18 16.89
CA ALA A 102 0.91 26.15 18.20
C ALA A 102 1.74 26.91 19.26
N ALA A 103 3.06 26.68 19.30
CA ALA A 103 3.95 27.35 20.24
C ALA A 103 3.93 28.89 20.09
N LEU A 104 3.96 29.38 18.84
CA LEU A 104 3.94 30.83 18.58
C LEU A 104 2.55 31.46 18.76
N SER A 105 1.47 30.74 18.47
CA SER A 105 0.11 31.28 18.47
C SER A 105 -0.39 31.74 19.85
N HIS A 106 0.22 31.27 20.94
CA HIS A 106 -0.13 31.68 22.30
C HIS A 106 0.55 32.97 22.76
N LEU A 107 1.50 33.51 21.97
CA LEU A 107 2.28 34.69 22.36
C LEU A 107 1.53 35.98 22.06
N SER A 108 1.54 36.92 23.01
CA SER A 108 0.90 38.24 22.89
C SER A 108 1.38 39.05 21.68
N ALA A 109 2.62 38.84 21.22
CA ALA A 109 3.22 39.50 20.07
C ALA A 109 2.75 38.94 18.71
N VAL A 110 2.14 37.76 18.68
CA VAL A 110 1.69 37.05 17.49
C VAL A 110 0.18 37.21 17.35
N VAL A 111 -0.29 37.59 16.15
CA VAL A 111 -1.73 37.63 15.82
C VAL A 111 -2.21 36.22 15.50
N TYR A 112 -1.45 35.51 14.68
CA TYR A 112 -1.59 34.08 14.44
C TYR A 112 -0.26 33.49 13.95
N ALA A 113 -0.07 32.20 14.16
CA ALA A 113 0.91 31.40 13.45
C ALA A 113 0.24 30.12 12.95
N GLU A 114 0.51 29.75 11.70
CA GLU A 114 -0.10 28.59 11.06
C GLU A 114 0.89 27.89 10.12
N PRO A 115 0.75 26.58 9.89
CA PRO A 115 1.55 25.89 8.88
C PRO A 115 1.33 26.48 7.49
N ASN A 116 2.37 26.54 6.66
CA ASN A 116 2.18 26.87 5.25
C ASN A 116 1.74 25.62 4.48
N HIS A 117 0.64 25.66 3.73
CA HIS A 117 0.05 24.47 3.11
C HIS A 117 0.30 24.39 1.59
N ARG A 118 0.50 23.18 1.06
CA ARG A 118 0.53 22.92 -0.39
C ARG A 118 -0.89 22.93 -0.96
N LEU A 119 -1.10 23.72 -2.01
CA LEU A 119 -2.33 23.70 -2.82
C LEU A 119 -2.03 23.02 -4.17
N VAL A 120 -2.98 22.22 -4.68
CA VAL A 120 -2.88 21.56 -6.00
C VAL A 120 -4.10 21.93 -6.86
N ALA A 121 -3.90 22.05 -8.16
CA ALA A 121 -4.99 22.20 -9.14
C ALA A 121 -5.63 20.82 -9.40
N GLN A 122 -6.95 20.74 -9.59
CA GLN A 122 -7.65 19.52 -10.01
C GLN A 122 -8.07 19.65 -11.47
N ARG A 123 -7.57 18.79 -12.36
CA ARG A 123 -8.05 18.71 -13.76
C ARG A 123 -9.26 17.78 -13.88
N THR A 124 -10.45 18.34 -13.71
CA THR A 124 -11.72 17.63 -13.97
C THR A 124 -12.17 17.88 -15.43
N PRO A 125 -12.38 16.84 -16.25
CA PRO A 125 -12.93 16.98 -17.60
C PRO A 125 -14.35 17.55 -17.59
N ASN A 126 -14.77 18.17 -18.69
CA ASN A 126 -16.11 18.76 -18.84
C ASN A 126 -17.14 17.84 -19.53
N ASP A 127 -16.85 16.54 -19.65
CA ASP A 127 -17.69 15.58 -20.34
C ASP A 127 -19.03 15.39 -19.62
N SER A 128 -20.12 15.27 -20.39
CA SER A 128 -21.48 15.40 -19.87
C SER A 128 -21.90 14.33 -18.86
N VAL A 129 -21.20 13.19 -18.81
CA VAL A 129 -21.48 12.11 -17.85
C VAL A 129 -20.36 11.84 -16.84
N ILE A 130 -19.42 12.78 -16.69
CA ILE A 130 -18.25 12.62 -15.82
C ILE A 130 -18.63 12.32 -14.36
N ASP A 131 -19.70 12.94 -13.87
CA ASP A 131 -20.21 12.76 -12.50
C ASP A 131 -20.72 11.33 -12.23
N GLN A 132 -21.02 10.55 -13.27
CA GLN A 132 -21.45 9.15 -13.13
C GLN A 132 -20.29 8.15 -13.30
N GLN A 133 -19.09 8.60 -13.70
CA GLN A 133 -17.91 7.75 -13.89
C GLN A 133 -17.12 7.56 -12.58
N TRP A 134 -17.79 7.00 -11.57
CA TRP A 134 -17.22 6.76 -10.23
C TRP A 134 -15.88 6.00 -10.26
N GLY A 135 -15.70 5.09 -11.22
CA GLY A 135 -14.49 4.27 -11.35
C GLY A 135 -13.23 5.09 -11.55
N LEU A 136 -13.33 6.26 -12.20
CA LEU A 136 -12.23 7.19 -12.39
C LEU A 136 -11.70 7.73 -11.05
N SER A 137 -12.60 8.03 -10.11
CA SER A 137 -12.22 8.44 -8.75
C SER A 137 -11.54 7.30 -8.00
N ASN A 138 -12.09 6.08 -8.07
CA ASN A 138 -11.51 4.95 -7.35
C ASN A 138 -10.06 4.74 -7.77
N VAL A 139 -9.75 4.76 -9.07
CA VAL A 139 -8.38 4.58 -9.56
C VAL A 139 -7.52 5.85 -9.53
N GLN A 140 -7.98 6.93 -8.90
CA GLN A 140 -7.26 8.22 -8.80
C GLN A 140 -6.87 8.82 -10.17
N ALA A 141 -7.77 8.73 -11.15
CA ALA A 141 -7.53 9.21 -12.51
C ALA A 141 -7.44 10.74 -12.59
N PHE A 142 -8.26 11.47 -11.81
CA PHE A 142 -8.29 12.94 -11.85
C PHE A 142 -6.95 13.54 -11.45
N GLU A 143 -6.35 13.04 -10.37
CA GLU A 143 -5.02 13.43 -9.92
C GLU A 143 -3.92 12.93 -10.86
N ALA A 144 -4.09 11.76 -11.47
CA ALA A 144 -3.15 11.24 -12.46
C ALA A 144 -3.06 12.14 -13.71
N TRP A 145 -4.17 12.74 -14.14
CA TRP A 145 -4.24 13.62 -15.31
C TRP A 145 -3.55 14.98 -15.13
N ASP A 146 -3.21 15.33 -13.89
CA ASP A 146 -2.33 16.47 -13.60
C ASP A 146 -0.87 16.17 -13.97
N ILE A 147 -0.48 14.89 -14.00
CA ILE A 147 0.85 14.44 -14.46
C ILE A 147 0.86 14.29 -15.99
N THR A 148 -0.05 13.48 -16.53
CA THR A 148 -0.23 13.31 -17.98
C THR A 148 -1.62 12.82 -18.32
N THR A 149 -2.16 13.28 -19.45
CA THR A 149 -3.42 12.78 -20.03
C THR A 149 -3.18 11.70 -21.09
N GLY A 150 -1.93 11.29 -21.30
CA GLY A 150 -1.55 10.29 -22.30
C GLY A 150 -1.24 10.88 -23.68
N GLY A 151 -0.43 10.16 -24.44
CA GLY A 151 -0.06 10.43 -25.82
C GLY A 151 -0.64 9.39 -26.78
N GLU A 152 -0.19 9.38 -28.04
CA GLU A 152 -0.74 8.52 -29.10
C GLU A 152 -0.23 7.06 -29.02
N ILE A 153 -0.32 6.43 -27.83
CA ILE A 153 -0.01 5.01 -27.64
C ILE A 153 -1.11 4.17 -28.30
N VAL A 154 -0.71 3.20 -29.11
CA VAL A 154 -1.63 2.29 -29.80
C VAL A 154 -2.00 1.13 -28.89
N ILE A 155 -3.29 1.04 -28.55
CA ILE A 155 -3.87 -0.02 -27.73
C ILE A 155 -4.80 -0.84 -28.62
N ALA A 156 -4.49 -2.12 -28.83
CA ALA A 156 -5.38 -3.01 -29.55
C ALA A 156 -6.50 -3.52 -28.65
N VAL A 157 -7.72 -3.43 -29.16
CA VAL A 157 -8.92 -3.97 -28.51
C VAL A 157 -9.29 -5.24 -29.27
N VAL A 158 -8.95 -6.39 -28.69
CA VAL A 158 -9.18 -7.73 -29.24
C VAL A 158 -10.55 -8.20 -28.78
N ASP A 159 -11.58 -7.95 -29.59
CA ASP A 159 -12.98 -7.95 -29.16
C ASP A 159 -13.98 -8.12 -30.34
N THR A 160 -15.19 -7.56 -30.25
CA THR A 160 -16.26 -7.61 -31.27
C THR A 160 -16.10 -6.60 -32.41
N GLY A 161 -15.05 -5.77 -32.39
CA GLY A 161 -14.89 -4.62 -33.28
C GLY A 161 -15.16 -3.29 -32.55
N VAL A 162 -15.04 -2.17 -33.27
CA VAL A 162 -15.26 -0.83 -32.69
C VAL A 162 -16.04 0.07 -33.63
N ASP A 163 -17.03 0.80 -33.11
CA ASP A 163 -17.71 1.88 -33.83
C ASP A 163 -16.82 3.13 -33.93
N ALA A 164 -16.03 3.20 -35.01
CA ALA A 164 -15.18 4.36 -35.32
C ALA A 164 -15.97 5.65 -35.62
N GLY A 165 -17.28 5.53 -35.90
CA GLY A 165 -18.18 6.67 -36.14
C GLY A 165 -18.70 7.30 -34.86
N HIS A 166 -18.53 6.64 -33.71
CA HIS A 166 -18.96 7.16 -32.42
C HIS A 166 -18.38 8.56 -32.16
N PRO A 167 -19.18 9.59 -31.80
CA PRO A 167 -18.69 10.95 -31.61
C PRO A 167 -17.51 11.05 -30.63
N ASP A 168 -17.53 10.20 -29.61
CA ASP A 168 -16.51 10.13 -28.55
C ASP A 168 -15.32 9.21 -28.86
N LEU A 169 -15.29 8.54 -30.01
CA LEU A 169 -14.14 7.74 -30.47
C LEU A 169 -13.59 8.20 -31.83
N ARG A 170 -14.35 9.08 -32.51
CA ARG A 170 -13.98 9.61 -33.83
C ARG A 170 -12.58 10.24 -33.78
N GLY A 171 -11.72 9.82 -34.70
CA GLY A 171 -10.34 10.30 -34.79
C GLY A 171 -9.33 9.55 -33.91
N LYS A 172 -9.78 8.58 -33.10
CA LYS A 172 -8.93 7.72 -32.27
C LYS A 172 -8.85 6.27 -32.75
N VAL A 173 -9.87 5.80 -33.45
CA VAL A 173 -9.93 4.42 -33.96
C VAL A 173 -9.15 4.33 -35.27
N LEU A 174 -8.13 3.47 -35.27
CA LEU A 174 -7.27 3.18 -36.42
C LEU A 174 -7.91 2.12 -37.34
N PRO A 175 -7.43 1.97 -38.59
CA PRO A 175 -7.78 0.83 -39.42
C PRO A 175 -7.42 -0.48 -38.72
N GLY A 176 -8.39 -1.37 -38.58
CA GLY A 176 -8.25 -2.60 -37.80
C GLY A 176 -8.05 -3.87 -38.61
N TYR A 177 -8.31 -4.98 -37.94
CA TYR A 177 -8.29 -6.33 -38.52
C TYR A 177 -9.52 -7.12 -38.11
N ASN A 178 -10.03 -7.94 -39.01
CA ASN A 178 -11.15 -8.84 -38.77
C ASN A 178 -10.72 -10.28 -39.06
N ALA A 179 -10.60 -11.08 -38.01
CA ALA A 179 -10.12 -12.46 -38.09
C ALA A 179 -11.07 -13.38 -38.88
N PHE A 180 -12.37 -13.05 -38.96
CA PHE A 180 -13.35 -13.85 -39.70
C PHE A 180 -13.25 -13.68 -41.22
N THR A 181 -12.77 -12.53 -41.68
CA THR A 181 -12.68 -12.21 -43.12
C THR A 181 -11.24 -12.10 -43.61
N GLY A 182 -10.27 -11.96 -42.71
CA GLY A 182 -8.88 -11.62 -43.03
C GLY A 182 -8.71 -10.18 -43.54
N GLY A 183 -9.76 -9.36 -43.48
CA GLY A 183 -9.79 -7.99 -44.00
C GLY A 183 -9.69 -6.92 -42.90
N SER A 184 -9.83 -5.65 -43.30
CA SER A 184 -9.70 -4.48 -42.41
C SER A 184 -11.03 -4.00 -41.80
N ASP A 185 -12.15 -4.63 -42.14
CA ASP A 185 -13.47 -4.25 -41.61
C ASP A 185 -13.67 -4.79 -40.20
N ALA A 186 -13.19 -4.03 -39.22
CA ALA A 186 -13.31 -4.30 -37.79
C ALA A 186 -14.44 -3.48 -37.13
N SER A 187 -15.52 -3.22 -37.89
CA SER A 187 -16.72 -2.56 -37.35
C SER A 187 -17.41 -3.42 -36.28
N ASP A 188 -18.00 -2.75 -35.29
CA ASP A 188 -18.69 -3.42 -34.19
C ASP A 188 -20.14 -3.72 -34.55
N ASP A 189 -20.52 -4.99 -34.46
CA ASP A 189 -21.88 -5.50 -34.69
C ASP A 189 -22.50 -6.10 -33.41
N ASN A 190 -21.85 -5.90 -32.25
CA ASN A 190 -22.32 -6.34 -30.94
C ASN A 190 -22.43 -5.18 -29.94
N GLY A 191 -21.39 -4.35 -29.86
CA GLY A 191 -21.28 -3.18 -28.97
C GLY A 191 -20.27 -3.33 -27.83
N HIS A 192 -19.84 -4.55 -27.52
CA HIS A 192 -18.89 -4.80 -26.43
C HIS A 192 -17.53 -4.13 -26.67
N GLY A 193 -16.91 -4.32 -27.83
CA GLY A 193 -15.61 -3.70 -28.15
C GLY A 193 -15.66 -2.17 -28.21
N THR A 194 -16.78 -1.59 -28.64
CA THR A 194 -17.03 -0.14 -28.55
C THR A 194 -17.06 0.33 -27.11
N ALA A 195 -17.74 -0.40 -26.21
CA ALA A 195 -17.81 -0.09 -24.79
C ALA A 195 -16.47 -0.20 -24.08
N VAL A 196 -15.68 -1.23 -24.40
CA VAL A 196 -14.31 -1.39 -23.92
C VAL A 196 -13.43 -0.22 -24.38
N SER A 197 -13.54 0.18 -25.65
CA SER A 197 -12.75 1.28 -26.23
C SER A 197 -13.02 2.64 -25.58
N GLY A 198 -14.27 2.91 -25.18
CA GLY A 198 -14.65 4.14 -24.48
C GLY A 198 -13.95 4.30 -23.14
N LEU A 199 -13.85 3.22 -22.35
CA LEU A 199 -13.17 3.24 -21.05
C LEU A 199 -11.67 3.52 -21.20
N ILE A 200 -11.04 2.99 -22.26
CA ILE A 200 -9.63 3.18 -22.53
C ILE A 200 -9.36 4.61 -23.00
N ALA A 201 -10.08 5.07 -24.02
CA ALA A 201 -9.68 6.26 -24.79
C ALA A 201 -10.84 7.03 -25.41
N ALA A 202 -12.02 7.15 -24.78
CA ALA A 202 -13.00 8.15 -25.21
C ALA A 202 -12.39 9.56 -25.31
N ASN A 203 -12.93 10.41 -26.19
CA ASN A 203 -12.48 11.77 -26.47
C ASN A 203 -12.76 12.69 -25.27
N THR A 204 -11.96 12.58 -24.21
CA THR A 204 -12.13 13.33 -22.97
C THR A 204 -11.99 14.84 -23.14
N ASN A 205 -12.74 15.58 -22.30
CA ASN A 205 -12.80 17.03 -22.21
C ASN A 205 -13.34 17.70 -23.48
N ASN A 206 -14.33 17.07 -24.11
CA ASN A 206 -14.96 17.55 -25.35
C ASN A 206 -16.40 18.08 -25.15
N GLY A 207 -16.90 18.08 -23.91
CA GLY A 207 -18.24 18.51 -23.53
C GLY A 207 -19.35 17.50 -23.83
N LYS A 208 -19.03 16.24 -24.13
CA LYS A 208 -19.98 15.18 -24.49
C LYS A 208 -19.55 13.87 -23.85
N GLY A 209 -20.52 13.00 -23.61
CA GLY A 209 -20.22 11.61 -23.30
C GLY A 209 -19.34 11.44 -22.07
N VAL A 210 -18.36 10.55 -22.22
CA VAL A 210 -17.53 9.97 -21.16
C VAL A 210 -16.06 10.39 -21.33
N ALA A 211 -15.32 10.39 -20.24
CA ALA A 211 -13.87 10.45 -20.25
C ALA A 211 -13.26 9.05 -20.36
N GLY A 212 -12.32 8.86 -21.27
CA GLY A 212 -11.43 7.71 -21.29
C GLY A 212 -10.20 7.95 -20.40
N LEU A 213 -9.58 6.88 -19.88
CA LEU A 213 -8.40 7.00 -19.03
C LEU A 213 -7.19 7.60 -19.74
N CYS A 214 -6.91 7.19 -20.98
CA CYS A 214 -5.83 7.71 -21.80
C CYS A 214 -6.40 8.59 -22.92
N TRP A 215 -6.40 9.90 -22.70
CA TRP A 215 -7.05 10.87 -23.59
C TRP A 215 -6.37 10.94 -24.95
N GLY A 216 -5.06 10.71 -25.01
CA GLY A 216 -4.28 10.72 -26.25
C GLY A 216 -4.23 9.39 -27.01
N CYS A 217 -4.56 8.28 -26.35
CA CYS A 217 -4.33 6.94 -26.91
C CYS A 217 -5.15 6.67 -28.17
N LYS A 218 -4.62 5.81 -29.03
CA LYS A 218 -5.29 5.31 -30.25
C LYS A 218 -5.79 3.89 -30.02
N ILE A 219 -6.95 3.59 -30.58
CA ILE A 219 -7.56 2.27 -30.52
C ILE A 219 -7.30 1.55 -31.83
N LEU A 220 -6.68 0.37 -31.78
CA LEU A 220 -6.53 -0.54 -32.91
C LEU A 220 -7.59 -1.65 -32.79
N PRO A 221 -8.68 -1.63 -33.57
CA PRO A 221 -9.75 -2.61 -33.42
C PRO A 221 -9.37 -3.95 -34.04
N ILE A 222 -9.47 -5.03 -33.27
CA ILE A 222 -9.16 -6.39 -33.71
C ILE A 222 -10.40 -7.26 -33.46
N LYS A 223 -11.20 -7.45 -34.51
CA LYS A 223 -12.45 -8.20 -34.44
C LYS A 223 -12.17 -9.71 -34.46
N VAL A 224 -12.34 -10.35 -33.31
CA VAL A 224 -12.20 -11.80 -33.09
C VAL A 224 -13.45 -12.43 -32.50
N LEU A 225 -14.43 -11.60 -32.10
CA LEU A 225 -15.74 -12.01 -31.61
C LEU A 225 -16.84 -11.62 -32.61
N ASN A 226 -17.81 -12.51 -32.79
CA ASN A 226 -18.96 -12.32 -33.67
C ASN A 226 -20.05 -11.43 -33.02
N SER A 227 -21.14 -11.18 -33.72
CA SER A 227 -22.26 -10.34 -33.25
C SER A 227 -22.94 -10.81 -31.96
N ARG A 228 -22.70 -12.06 -31.53
CA ARG A 228 -23.19 -12.61 -30.26
C ARG A 228 -22.13 -12.59 -29.14
N GLY A 229 -20.95 -12.01 -29.39
CA GLY A 229 -19.83 -11.99 -28.45
C GLY A 229 -19.02 -13.30 -28.39
N GLY A 230 -19.26 -14.25 -29.30
CA GLY A 230 -18.53 -15.52 -29.35
C GLY A 230 -17.36 -15.50 -30.33
N GLY A 231 -16.26 -16.15 -29.98
CA GLY A 231 -15.10 -16.37 -30.84
C GLY A 231 -14.50 -17.76 -30.61
N ASP A 232 -13.48 -18.09 -31.40
CA ASP A 232 -12.70 -19.33 -31.25
C ASP A 232 -11.21 -19.02 -31.07
N ASP A 233 -10.47 -19.98 -30.51
CA ASP A 233 -9.04 -19.84 -30.24
C ASP A 233 -8.24 -19.44 -31.48
N ALA A 234 -8.60 -19.96 -32.65
CA ALA A 234 -7.90 -19.68 -33.90
C ALA A 234 -8.03 -18.21 -34.30
N SER A 235 -9.24 -17.66 -34.20
CA SER A 235 -9.54 -16.26 -34.52
C SER A 235 -8.89 -15.32 -33.52
N VAL A 236 -8.95 -15.65 -32.22
CA VAL A 236 -8.31 -14.86 -31.16
C VAL A 236 -6.78 -14.89 -31.32
N ALA A 237 -6.18 -16.06 -31.52
CA ALA A 237 -4.75 -16.20 -31.76
C ALA A 237 -4.28 -15.43 -33.01
N ALA A 238 -5.02 -15.51 -34.12
CA ALA A 238 -4.73 -14.75 -35.33
C ALA A 238 -4.79 -13.23 -35.08
N GLY A 239 -5.81 -12.77 -34.34
CA GLY A 239 -5.95 -11.37 -33.96
C GLY A 239 -4.80 -10.86 -33.09
N ILE A 240 -4.40 -11.62 -32.06
CA ILE A 240 -3.27 -11.29 -31.18
C ILE A 240 -1.99 -11.13 -31.99
N ARG A 241 -1.68 -12.09 -32.87
CA ARG A 241 -0.49 -12.03 -33.73
C ARG A 241 -0.52 -10.82 -34.66
N TRP A 242 -1.67 -10.58 -35.31
CA TRP A 242 -1.81 -9.45 -36.21
C TRP A 242 -1.63 -8.11 -35.47
N ALA A 243 -2.22 -7.96 -34.28
CA ALA A 243 -2.08 -6.75 -33.48
C ALA A 243 -0.61 -6.47 -33.12
N ALA A 244 0.12 -7.51 -32.68
CA ALA A 244 1.54 -7.42 -32.37
C ALA A 244 2.40 -7.08 -33.60
N ASP A 245 1.99 -7.51 -34.79
CA ASP A 245 2.66 -7.19 -36.06
C ASP A 245 2.35 -5.77 -36.57
N ASN A 246 1.26 -5.16 -36.10
CA ASN A 246 0.73 -3.90 -36.61
C ASN A 246 0.79 -2.75 -35.59
N GLY A 247 1.84 -2.74 -34.77
CA GLY A 247 2.24 -1.56 -34.00
C GLY A 247 1.49 -1.36 -32.68
N ALA A 248 0.72 -2.34 -32.21
CA ALA A 248 0.14 -2.28 -30.88
C ALA A 248 1.23 -2.33 -29.80
N ARG A 249 1.15 -1.43 -28.81
CA ARG A 249 1.98 -1.48 -27.60
C ARG A 249 1.30 -2.24 -26.46
N ILE A 250 -0.03 -2.24 -26.46
CA ILE A 250 -0.86 -2.91 -25.46
C ILE A 250 -1.96 -3.68 -26.20
N LEU A 251 -2.28 -4.89 -25.73
CA LEU A 251 -3.45 -5.66 -26.13
C LEU A 251 -4.38 -5.77 -24.92
N ASN A 252 -5.60 -5.26 -25.06
CA ASN A 252 -6.68 -5.50 -24.13
C ASN A 252 -7.58 -6.61 -24.68
N MET A 253 -7.68 -7.70 -23.93
CA MET A 253 -8.49 -8.88 -24.24
C MET A 253 -9.60 -9.01 -23.20
N SER A 254 -10.72 -8.33 -23.44
CA SER A 254 -11.90 -8.37 -22.58
C SER A 254 -12.76 -9.63 -22.87
N LEU A 255 -12.10 -10.78 -22.95
CA LEU A 255 -12.65 -12.08 -23.32
C LEU A 255 -11.93 -13.19 -22.54
N GLY A 256 -12.52 -14.39 -22.49
CA GLY A 256 -11.87 -15.57 -21.95
C GLY A 256 -12.70 -16.83 -22.08
N GLY A 257 -12.06 -17.97 -21.80
CA GLY A 257 -12.67 -19.30 -21.78
C GLY A 257 -11.99 -20.21 -20.76
N SER A 258 -12.66 -21.27 -20.33
CA SER A 258 -12.17 -22.17 -19.27
C SER A 258 -11.13 -23.20 -19.75
N ASP A 259 -11.04 -23.42 -21.06
CA ASP A 259 -10.16 -24.42 -21.64
C ASP A 259 -8.81 -23.81 -22.03
N GLU A 260 -7.73 -24.45 -21.60
CA GLU A 260 -6.38 -24.07 -22.02
C GLU A 260 -6.10 -24.48 -23.47
N SER A 261 -5.39 -23.62 -24.21
CA SER A 261 -5.12 -23.83 -25.63
C SER A 261 -3.68 -23.47 -25.98
N GLN A 262 -2.90 -24.46 -26.46
CA GLN A 262 -1.52 -24.23 -26.88
C GLN A 262 -1.42 -23.19 -28.00
N THR A 263 -2.36 -23.20 -28.95
CA THR A 263 -2.42 -22.21 -30.05
C THR A 263 -2.57 -20.79 -29.51
N LEU A 264 -3.42 -20.61 -28.50
CA LEU A 264 -3.64 -19.31 -27.87
C LEU A 264 -2.42 -18.89 -27.04
N ARG A 265 -1.80 -19.82 -26.29
CA ARG A 265 -0.55 -19.59 -25.55
C ARG A 265 0.58 -19.16 -26.48
N ASP A 266 0.79 -19.86 -27.60
CA ASP A 266 1.81 -19.53 -28.60
C ASP A 266 1.62 -18.11 -29.19
N ALA A 267 0.37 -17.68 -29.38
CA ALA A 267 0.06 -16.34 -29.87
C ALA A 267 0.34 -15.25 -28.80
N VAL A 268 -0.03 -15.52 -27.55
CA VAL A 268 0.25 -14.66 -26.40
C VAL A 268 1.76 -14.51 -26.20
N ASP A 269 2.51 -15.61 -26.17
CA ASP A 269 3.97 -15.61 -26.03
C ASP A 269 4.67 -14.93 -27.20
N TYR A 270 4.13 -15.07 -28.42
CA TYR A 270 4.62 -14.34 -29.59
C TYR A 270 4.45 -12.82 -29.43
N ALA A 271 3.28 -12.36 -28.98
CA ALA A 271 3.04 -10.93 -28.75
C ALA A 271 3.92 -10.41 -27.60
N ALA A 272 4.04 -11.15 -26.49
CA ALA A 272 4.92 -10.81 -25.37
C ALA A 272 6.38 -10.71 -25.83
N GLY A 273 6.86 -11.65 -26.65
CA GLY A 273 8.19 -11.64 -27.25
C GLY A 273 8.45 -10.46 -28.19
N LYS A 274 7.40 -9.79 -28.68
CA LYS A 274 7.48 -8.53 -29.42
C LYS A 274 7.46 -7.29 -28.52
N GLY A 275 7.47 -7.46 -27.20
CA GLY A 275 7.43 -6.37 -26.22
C GLY A 275 6.05 -5.72 -26.08
N VAL A 276 5.00 -6.44 -26.47
CA VAL A 276 3.60 -6.00 -26.30
C VAL A 276 3.16 -6.33 -24.88
N LEU A 277 2.48 -5.40 -24.21
CA LEU A 277 1.84 -5.67 -22.92
C LEU A 277 0.47 -6.31 -23.15
N LEU A 278 0.21 -7.48 -22.57
CA LEU A 278 -1.06 -8.19 -22.67
C LEU A 278 -1.86 -8.05 -21.38
N ILE A 279 -3.14 -7.72 -21.49
CA ILE A 279 -4.04 -7.52 -20.35
C ILE A 279 -5.36 -8.24 -20.67
N ALA A 280 -5.88 -9.03 -19.75
CA ALA A 280 -7.12 -9.76 -19.95
C ALA A 280 -8.02 -9.79 -18.70
N ALA A 281 -9.32 -9.96 -18.93
CA ALA A 281 -10.33 -10.09 -17.89
C ALA A 281 -10.26 -11.47 -17.22
N SER A 282 -10.39 -11.55 -15.89
CA SER A 282 -10.33 -12.83 -15.17
C SER A 282 -11.55 -13.74 -15.41
N GLY A 283 -12.67 -13.21 -15.90
CA GLY A 283 -13.92 -13.93 -16.16
C GLY A 283 -15.03 -13.61 -15.14
N ASN A 284 -16.23 -14.14 -15.38
CA ASN A 284 -17.47 -13.73 -14.67
C ASN A 284 -18.25 -14.93 -14.09
N GLU A 285 -17.58 -16.07 -13.88
CA GLU A 285 -18.17 -17.36 -13.57
C GLU A 285 -17.86 -17.81 -12.12
N HIS A 286 -17.57 -16.88 -11.21
CA HIS A 286 -17.16 -17.21 -9.83
C HIS A 286 -18.23 -18.05 -9.12
N GLU A 287 -19.49 -17.63 -9.22
CA GLU A 287 -20.64 -18.36 -8.68
C GLU A 287 -20.90 -19.69 -9.41
N ALA A 288 -20.36 -19.85 -10.62
CA ALA A 288 -20.47 -21.05 -11.46
C ALA A 288 -19.23 -21.96 -11.35
N GLY A 289 -18.57 -21.96 -10.19
CA GLY A 289 -17.44 -22.84 -9.89
C GLY A 289 -16.06 -22.19 -10.02
N ASN A 290 -15.99 -20.88 -10.29
CA ASN A 290 -14.75 -20.10 -10.35
C ASN A 290 -13.67 -20.73 -11.25
N PRO A 291 -13.99 -21.04 -12.53
CA PRO A 291 -13.03 -21.63 -13.43
C PRO A 291 -11.86 -20.67 -13.68
N VAL A 292 -10.67 -21.24 -13.88
CA VAL A 292 -9.52 -20.50 -14.41
C VAL A 292 -9.85 -20.06 -15.83
N SER A 293 -9.60 -18.78 -16.16
CA SER A 293 -9.93 -18.21 -17.46
C SER A 293 -8.66 -17.94 -18.28
N TYR A 294 -8.66 -18.38 -19.54
CA TYR A 294 -7.60 -18.12 -20.51
C TYR A 294 -8.09 -17.14 -21.58
N PRO A 295 -7.26 -16.18 -22.02
CA PRO A 295 -5.81 -16.11 -21.82
C PRO A 295 -5.35 -15.42 -20.53
N ALA A 296 -6.25 -14.94 -19.66
CA ALA A 296 -5.87 -14.22 -18.45
C ALA A 296 -4.91 -14.98 -17.55
N ALA A 297 -5.06 -16.30 -17.43
CA ALA A 297 -4.22 -17.13 -16.60
C ALA A 297 -2.84 -17.51 -17.20
N TYR A 298 -2.46 -16.97 -18.36
CA TYR A 298 -1.11 -17.14 -18.88
C TYR A 298 -0.13 -16.17 -18.21
N ASP A 299 1.04 -16.67 -17.79
CA ASP A 299 2.06 -15.93 -17.01
C ASP A 299 2.47 -14.56 -17.60
N THR A 300 2.40 -14.41 -18.93
CA THR A 300 2.78 -13.19 -19.65
C THR A 300 1.63 -12.18 -19.78
N VAL A 301 0.44 -12.50 -19.27
CA VAL A 301 -0.78 -11.69 -19.35
C VAL A 301 -1.11 -11.12 -17.97
N VAL A 302 -1.40 -9.83 -17.93
CA VAL A 302 -1.92 -9.18 -16.70
C VAL A 302 -3.41 -9.50 -16.57
N ALA A 303 -3.74 -10.38 -15.63
CA ALA A 303 -5.12 -10.76 -15.34
C ALA A 303 -5.82 -9.75 -14.42
N VAL A 304 -7.04 -9.34 -14.78
CA VAL A 304 -7.76 -8.27 -14.10
C VAL A 304 -9.11 -8.74 -13.56
N SER A 305 -9.27 -8.70 -12.24
CA SER A 305 -10.54 -8.95 -11.53
C SER A 305 -11.37 -7.65 -11.37
N ALA A 306 -12.65 -7.81 -11.03
CA ALA A 306 -13.62 -6.70 -10.99
C ALA A 306 -14.00 -6.29 -9.57
N THR A 307 -13.99 -4.98 -9.30
CA THR A 307 -14.56 -4.37 -8.09
C THR A 307 -15.83 -3.58 -8.37
N GLY A 308 -16.69 -3.50 -7.35
CA GLY A 308 -17.82 -2.56 -7.30
C GLY A 308 -17.40 -1.16 -6.84
N ASN A 309 -18.38 -0.26 -6.74
CA ASN A 309 -18.17 1.13 -6.32
C ASN A 309 -17.67 1.28 -4.87
N THR A 310 -17.87 0.27 -4.03
CA THR A 310 -17.34 0.20 -2.66
C THR A 310 -15.93 -0.40 -2.59
N ASP A 311 -15.26 -0.60 -3.73
CA ASP A 311 -13.92 -1.17 -3.82
C ASP A 311 -13.82 -2.64 -3.35
N VAL A 312 -14.95 -3.35 -3.34
CA VAL A 312 -15.07 -4.78 -2.99
C VAL A 312 -15.15 -5.60 -4.28
N ILE A 313 -14.47 -6.75 -4.32
CA ILE A 313 -14.57 -7.71 -5.44
C ILE A 313 -16.03 -8.12 -5.66
N THR A 314 -16.45 -8.15 -6.92
CA THR A 314 -17.82 -8.49 -7.29
C THR A 314 -18.06 -9.98 -7.17
N GLY A 315 -19.29 -10.38 -6.82
CA GLY A 315 -19.63 -11.79 -6.65
C GLY A 315 -19.46 -12.65 -7.90
N PHE A 316 -19.46 -12.05 -9.09
CA PHE A 316 -19.22 -12.74 -10.36
C PHE A 316 -17.73 -12.86 -10.72
N SER A 317 -16.85 -12.02 -10.18
CA SER A 317 -15.47 -11.91 -10.65
C SER A 317 -14.69 -13.19 -10.34
N ASN A 318 -14.14 -13.86 -11.35
CA ASN A 318 -13.25 -14.98 -11.08
C ASN A 318 -12.01 -14.50 -10.31
N THR A 319 -11.56 -15.34 -9.38
CA THR A 319 -10.42 -15.12 -8.48
C THR A 319 -9.48 -16.31 -8.55
N GLY A 320 -8.20 -16.10 -8.21
CA GLY A 320 -7.21 -17.18 -8.13
C GLY A 320 -5.77 -16.68 -8.17
N SER A 321 -4.84 -17.63 -8.08
CA SER A 321 -3.39 -17.36 -8.09
C SER A 321 -2.88 -16.69 -9.37
N TYR A 322 -3.69 -16.65 -10.42
CA TYR A 322 -3.37 -16.01 -11.69
C TYR A 322 -3.81 -14.53 -11.75
N VAL A 323 -4.63 -14.05 -10.81
CA VAL A 323 -5.07 -12.64 -10.77
C VAL A 323 -3.90 -11.74 -10.39
N ASP A 324 -3.69 -10.68 -11.17
CA ASP A 324 -2.59 -9.74 -10.97
C ASP A 324 -3.04 -8.40 -10.39
N LEU A 325 -4.22 -7.92 -10.78
CA LEU A 325 -4.76 -6.62 -10.38
C LEU A 325 -6.27 -6.69 -10.29
N ALA A 326 -6.85 -5.81 -9.47
CA ALA A 326 -8.27 -5.51 -9.49
C ALA A 326 -8.52 -4.11 -10.08
N ALA A 327 -9.66 -3.93 -10.76
CA ALA A 327 -10.12 -2.62 -11.22
C ALA A 327 -11.65 -2.53 -11.19
N PRO A 328 -12.23 -1.31 -11.23
CA PRO A 328 -13.68 -1.12 -11.32
C PRO A 328 -14.30 -1.97 -12.44
N GLY A 329 -15.48 -2.55 -12.22
CA GLY A 329 -16.13 -3.44 -13.20
C GLY A 329 -17.65 -3.44 -13.21
N VAL A 330 -18.31 -2.54 -12.47
CA VAL A 330 -19.79 -2.51 -12.35
C VAL A 330 -20.34 -1.10 -12.55
N GLY A 331 -21.33 -0.97 -13.43
CA GLY A 331 -22.04 0.27 -13.66
C GLY A 331 -21.13 1.36 -14.22
N LEU A 332 -20.21 0.99 -15.11
CA LEU A 332 -19.18 1.89 -15.63
C LEU A 332 -19.66 2.59 -16.89
N TRP A 333 -20.02 3.87 -16.80
CA TRP A 333 -20.44 4.63 -17.98
C TRP A 333 -19.36 4.66 -19.07
N THR A 334 -19.75 4.23 -20.26
CA THR A 334 -18.88 4.17 -21.46
C THR A 334 -19.70 4.37 -22.74
N THR A 335 -19.02 4.34 -23.90
CA THR A 335 -19.60 4.48 -25.25
C THR A 335 -20.33 3.22 -25.71
N LEU A 336 -21.40 3.37 -26.49
CA LEU A 336 -22.14 2.28 -27.15
C LEU A 336 -22.35 2.61 -28.64
N PRO A 337 -22.51 1.62 -29.53
CA PRO A 337 -22.67 1.87 -30.96
C PRO A 337 -23.79 2.86 -31.30
N GLY A 338 -23.62 3.60 -32.39
CA GLY A 338 -24.61 4.58 -32.86
C GLY A 338 -24.62 5.89 -32.05
N GLY A 339 -23.56 6.16 -31.29
CA GLY A 339 -23.43 7.38 -30.48
C GLY A 339 -24.08 7.31 -29.10
N GLY A 340 -24.41 6.11 -28.63
CA GLY A 340 -25.02 5.88 -27.31
C GLY A 340 -24.00 5.85 -26.18
N TYR A 341 -24.50 5.87 -24.94
CA TYR A 341 -23.69 5.67 -23.73
C TYR A 341 -24.46 4.78 -22.76
N GLY A 342 -23.75 4.01 -21.95
CA GLY A 342 -24.39 3.19 -20.92
C GLY A 342 -23.43 2.58 -19.90
N PRO A 343 -23.95 2.04 -18.78
CA PRO A 343 -23.15 1.49 -17.69
C PRO A 343 -23.16 -0.06 -17.65
N PRO A 344 -22.35 -0.76 -18.47
CA PRO A 344 -22.26 -2.22 -18.42
C PRO A 344 -21.50 -2.74 -17.18
N ASN A 345 -21.55 -4.07 -16.99
CA ASN A 345 -20.95 -4.81 -15.88
C ASN A 345 -20.12 -5.99 -16.39
N GLY A 346 -19.02 -6.31 -15.71
CA GLY A 346 -18.18 -7.46 -15.99
C GLY A 346 -16.69 -7.17 -15.81
N THR A 347 -15.87 -8.20 -15.60
CA THR A 347 -14.39 -8.10 -15.61
C THR A 347 -13.85 -7.62 -16.97
N SER A 348 -14.62 -7.82 -18.03
CA SER A 348 -14.39 -7.26 -19.37
C SER A 348 -14.33 -5.72 -19.39
N PHE A 349 -14.90 -5.04 -18.39
CA PHE A 349 -14.84 -3.60 -18.21
C PHE A 349 -13.80 -3.15 -17.18
N SER A 350 -13.16 -4.09 -16.49
CA SER A 350 -12.03 -3.86 -15.58
C SER A 350 -10.68 -3.88 -16.30
N SER A 351 -10.46 -4.83 -17.21
CA SER A 351 -9.26 -4.87 -18.05
C SER A 351 -8.97 -3.57 -18.83
N PRO A 352 -9.95 -2.85 -19.43
CA PRO A 352 -9.67 -1.59 -20.12
C PRO A 352 -9.20 -0.47 -19.18
N TYR A 353 -9.51 -0.53 -17.87
CA TYR A 353 -8.96 0.43 -16.92
C TYR A 353 -7.44 0.27 -16.82
N VAL A 354 -6.98 -0.98 -16.67
CA VAL A 354 -5.55 -1.30 -16.61
C VAL A 354 -4.86 -0.93 -17.94
N ALA A 355 -5.49 -1.22 -19.08
CA ALA A 355 -4.96 -0.84 -20.39
C ALA A 355 -4.85 0.69 -20.58
N GLY A 356 -5.84 1.44 -20.12
CA GLY A 356 -5.82 2.90 -20.14
C GLY A 356 -4.68 3.49 -19.30
N VAL A 357 -4.53 3.03 -18.06
CA VAL A 357 -3.42 3.46 -17.19
C VAL A 357 -2.06 3.04 -17.78
N ALA A 358 -1.94 1.83 -18.34
CA ALA A 358 -0.73 1.42 -19.04
C ALA A 358 -0.37 2.36 -20.18
N GLY A 359 -1.36 2.87 -20.94
CA GLY A 359 -1.15 3.90 -21.96
C GLY A 359 -0.61 5.21 -21.40
N LEU A 360 -1.08 5.65 -20.24
CA LEU A 360 -0.53 6.81 -19.53
C LEU A 360 0.93 6.57 -19.10
N VAL A 361 1.24 5.39 -18.57
CA VAL A 361 2.61 5.02 -18.15
C VAL A 361 3.55 4.97 -19.36
N PHE A 362 3.16 4.32 -20.46
CA PHE A 362 3.94 4.30 -21.70
C PHE A 362 4.17 5.70 -22.29
N THR A 363 3.26 6.64 -22.04
CA THR A 363 3.45 8.04 -22.47
C THR A 363 4.62 8.69 -21.73
N LEU A 364 4.77 8.43 -20.42
CA LEU A 364 5.88 8.95 -19.63
C LEU A 364 7.18 8.18 -19.89
N ARG A 365 7.07 6.87 -20.09
CA ARG A 365 8.20 5.93 -20.19
C ARG A 365 8.10 5.06 -21.44
N PRO A 366 8.18 5.64 -22.65
CA PRO A 366 8.12 4.88 -23.90
C PRO A 366 9.33 3.95 -24.08
N ASP A 367 10.41 4.21 -23.34
CA ASP A 367 11.67 3.49 -23.30
C ASP A 367 11.59 2.14 -22.58
N LEU A 368 10.62 1.96 -21.68
CA LEU A 368 10.53 0.76 -20.85
C LEU A 368 9.94 -0.44 -21.62
N PRO A 369 10.44 -1.66 -21.34
CA PRO A 369 9.82 -2.88 -21.84
C PRO A 369 8.46 -3.13 -21.18
N SER A 370 7.59 -3.89 -21.85
CA SER A 370 6.22 -4.16 -21.35
C SER A 370 6.18 -4.80 -19.96
N GLN A 371 7.14 -5.67 -19.64
CA GLN A 371 7.28 -6.29 -18.31
C GLN A 371 7.47 -5.26 -17.18
N ASP A 372 8.23 -4.19 -17.46
CA ASP A 372 8.50 -3.15 -16.47
C ASP A 372 7.27 -2.27 -16.26
N ILE A 373 6.51 -2.02 -17.34
CA ILE A 373 5.21 -1.34 -17.27
C ILE A 373 4.21 -2.18 -16.46
N ALA A 374 4.13 -3.49 -16.73
CA ALA A 374 3.30 -4.41 -15.94
C ALA A 374 3.68 -4.34 -14.45
N CYS A 375 4.99 -4.33 -14.16
CA CYS A 375 5.48 -4.19 -12.79
C CYS A 375 5.11 -2.84 -12.17
N ILE A 376 5.21 -1.71 -12.90
CA ILE A 376 4.76 -0.40 -12.40
C ILE A 376 3.29 -0.47 -11.99
N LEU A 377 2.43 -1.06 -12.84
CA LEU A 377 1.00 -1.17 -12.55
C LEU A 377 0.74 -2.02 -11.30
N LYS A 378 1.42 -3.18 -11.18
CA LYS A 378 1.31 -4.10 -10.02
C LYS A 378 1.84 -3.47 -8.73
N ALA A 379 3.06 -2.93 -8.76
CA ALA A 379 3.74 -2.38 -7.58
C ALA A 379 3.13 -1.08 -7.05
N SER A 380 2.36 -0.37 -7.86
CA SER A 380 1.72 0.89 -7.50
C SER A 380 0.26 0.74 -7.10
N ALA A 381 -0.29 -0.47 -7.18
CA ALA A 381 -1.67 -0.74 -6.79
C ALA A 381 -1.93 -0.36 -5.32
N ASP A 382 -3.17 0.03 -5.02
CA ASP A 382 -3.63 0.11 -3.65
C ASP A 382 -3.88 -1.31 -3.15
N ASP A 383 -3.04 -1.81 -2.24
CA ASP A 383 -3.23 -3.11 -1.60
C ASP A 383 -4.60 -3.16 -0.88
N LYS A 384 -5.41 -4.17 -1.26
CA LYS A 384 -6.78 -4.39 -0.80
C LYS A 384 -6.94 -5.88 -0.55
N GLY A 385 -7.79 -6.22 0.42
CA GLY A 385 -7.95 -7.61 0.82
C GLY A 385 -6.90 -7.98 1.85
N ASP A 386 -6.26 -9.14 1.64
CA ASP A 386 -5.20 -9.62 2.52
C ASP A 386 -3.89 -8.91 2.17
N PRO A 387 -3.07 -8.47 3.15
CA PRO A 387 -1.86 -7.72 2.87
C PRO A 387 -0.90 -8.46 1.92
N GLY A 388 -0.40 -7.76 0.90
CA GLY A 388 0.43 -8.32 -0.15
C GLY A 388 -0.39 -8.81 -1.34
N ARG A 389 0.15 -9.76 -2.10
CA ARG A 389 -0.61 -10.35 -3.21
C ARG A 389 -1.62 -11.36 -2.67
N ASP A 390 -2.90 -11.17 -2.99
CA ASP A 390 -3.95 -12.15 -2.74
C ASP A 390 -4.67 -12.60 -4.03
N ASP A 391 -5.46 -13.67 -3.94
CA ASP A 391 -6.11 -14.28 -5.11
C ASP A 391 -7.31 -13.48 -5.64
N ALA A 392 -7.83 -12.53 -4.86
CA ALA A 392 -9.01 -11.75 -5.22
C ALA A 392 -8.63 -10.42 -5.88
N TYR A 393 -7.70 -9.68 -5.28
CA TYR A 393 -7.23 -8.38 -5.75
C TYR A 393 -5.90 -8.44 -6.50
N GLY A 394 -5.23 -9.60 -6.53
CA GLY A 394 -3.86 -9.69 -7.05
C GLY A 394 -2.94 -8.84 -6.18
N TRP A 395 -2.14 -7.97 -6.79
CA TRP A 395 -1.31 -6.98 -6.10
C TRP A 395 -2.10 -5.78 -5.54
N GLY A 396 -3.41 -5.73 -5.78
CA GLY A 396 -4.29 -4.70 -5.28
C GLY A 396 -5.14 -4.03 -6.36
N ARG A 397 -5.90 -3.01 -5.95
CA ARG A 397 -6.73 -2.21 -6.84
C ARG A 397 -5.88 -1.19 -7.60
N LEU A 398 -6.00 -1.16 -8.92
CA LEU A 398 -5.29 -0.25 -9.83
C LEU A 398 -5.32 1.21 -9.34
N ASN A 399 -4.16 1.86 -9.27
CA ASN A 399 -4.04 3.27 -8.91
C ASN A 399 -3.22 4.03 -9.96
N ALA A 400 -3.90 4.87 -10.75
CA ALA A 400 -3.29 5.62 -11.84
C ALA A 400 -2.27 6.65 -11.34
N LEU A 401 -2.57 7.37 -10.26
CA LEU A 401 -1.68 8.39 -9.71
C LEU A 401 -0.36 7.77 -9.24
N LYS A 402 -0.44 6.72 -8.40
CA LYS A 402 0.75 6.01 -7.90
C LYS A 402 1.54 5.39 -9.05
N ALA A 403 0.87 4.84 -10.07
CA ALA A 403 1.54 4.28 -11.24
C ALA A 403 2.38 5.34 -11.97
N LEU A 404 1.83 6.53 -12.20
CA LEU A 404 2.57 7.61 -12.87
C LEU A 404 3.68 8.19 -11.99
N GLN A 405 3.47 8.32 -10.68
CA GLN A 405 4.52 8.74 -9.74
C GLN A 405 5.68 7.75 -9.70
N LEU A 406 5.38 6.45 -9.65
CA LEU A 406 6.40 5.40 -9.72
C LEU A 406 7.13 5.44 -11.07
N ALA A 407 6.41 5.59 -12.19
CA ALA A 407 7.00 5.65 -13.53
C ALA A 407 8.05 6.77 -13.70
N GLN A 408 7.81 7.94 -13.09
CA GLN A 408 8.74 9.08 -13.11
C GLN A 408 10.07 8.79 -12.41
N THR A 409 10.08 7.87 -11.43
CA THR A 409 11.25 7.53 -10.62
C THR A 409 11.74 6.10 -10.84
N TYR A 410 11.15 5.41 -11.82
CA TYR A 410 11.36 3.98 -12.03
C TYR A 410 12.77 3.67 -12.56
N THR A 411 13.51 2.86 -11.80
CA THR A 411 14.89 2.44 -12.09
C THR A 411 15.04 0.93 -12.25
N GLY A 412 13.95 0.18 -12.07
CA GLY A 412 13.88 -1.27 -12.10
C GLY A 412 12.63 -1.73 -11.36
N CYS A 413 12.16 -2.94 -11.66
CA CYS A 413 10.94 -3.44 -11.07
C CYS A 413 11.09 -3.63 -9.55
N PRO A 414 10.32 -2.92 -8.70
CA PRO A 414 10.41 -3.07 -7.25
C PRO A 414 9.97 -4.45 -6.75
N LEU A 415 9.21 -5.18 -7.59
CA LEU A 415 8.82 -6.57 -7.35
C LEU A 415 9.92 -7.57 -7.78
N ASN A 416 10.95 -7.11 -8.50
CA ASN A 416 12.11 -7.88 -8.94
C ASN A 416 13.39 -7.33 -8.27
N ALA A 417 13.55 -7.45 -6.96
CA ALA A 417 14.88 -7.27 -6.37
C ALA A 417 15.82 -8.40 -6.86
N PRO A 418 17.14 -8.19 -7.04
CA PRO A 418 18.03 -9.22 -7.57
C PRO A 418 18.08 -10.42 -6.63
N SER A 419 17.82 -11.60 -7.17
CA SER A 419 18.14 -12.87 -6.51
C SER A 419 19.64 -12.87 -6.16
N PRO A 420 20.04 -13.03 -4.88
CA PRO A 420 21.44 -13.30 -4.58
C PRO A 420 21.84 -14.60 -5.29
N ALA A 421 23.04 -14.63 -5.89
CA ALA A 421 23.60 -15.87 -6.43
C ALA A 421 23.47 -17.01 -5.39
N PRO A 422 23.15 -18.25 -5.80
CA PRO A 422 22.92 -19.34 -4.86
C PRO A 422 24.20 -19.56 -4.06
N ALA A 423 24.18 -19.17 -2.79
CA ALA A 423 25.20 -19.59 -1.83
C ALA A 423 25.02 -21.10 -1.60
N PRO A 424 26.10 -21.87 -1.46
CA PRO A 424 26.01 -23.31 -1.28
C PRO A 424 25.17 -23.64 -0.05
N SER A 425 24.19 -24.51 -0.24
CA SER A 425 23.33 -25.04 0.82
C SER A 425 24.19 -25.70 1.92
N PRO A 426 24.10 -25.27 3.20
CA PRO A 426 24.67 -26.05 4.28
C PRO A 426 23.76 -27.26 4.56
N ALA A 427 24.39 -28.42 4.71
CA ALA A 427 23.74 -29.64 5.18
C ALA A 427 23.06 -29.41 6.55
N PRO A 428 22.01 -30.17 6.90
CA PRO A 428 21.41 -30.11 8.23
C PRO A 428 22.48 -30.43 9.28
N SER A 429 22.75 -29.50 10.18
CA SER A 429 23.72 -29.70 11.26
C SER A 429 23.09 -30.52 12.38
N ASP A 430 23.69 -31.68 12.65
CA ASP A 430 23.49 -32.48 13.85
C ASP A 430 23.56 -31.62 15.11
N GLY A 431 22.44 -31.42 15.82
CA GLY A 431 22.28 -31.20 17.28
C GLY A 431 23.20 -30.24 18.08
N SER A 432 24.22 -29.59 17.50
CA SER A 432 25.14 -28.68 18.18
C SER A 432 24.72 -27.24 17.96
N ALA A 433 24.76 -26.43 19.01
CA ALA A 433 24.44 -25.00 18.95
C ALA A 433 25.30 -24.27 17.88
N PRO A 434 24.69 -23.45 17.00
CA PRO A 434 25.44 -22.63 16.05
C PRO A 434 26.51 -21.78 16.74
N SER A 435 27.70 -21.67 16.12
CA SER A 435 28.79 -20.82 16.64
C SER A 435 28.39 -19.35 16.79
N ALA A 436 27.43 -18.90 15.98
CA ALA A 436 26.86 -17.56 16.05
C ALA A 436 26.16 -17.24 17.37
N LEU A 437 25.82 -18.25 18.19
CA LEU A 437 25.21 -18.05 19.52
C LEU A 437 26.22 -17.78 20.63
N ALA A 438 27.52 -17.94 20.35
CA ALA A 438 28.58 -17.60 21.29
C ALA A 438 28.86 -16.09 21.28
N PRO A 439 29.03 -15.44 22.45
CA PRO A 439 29.43 -14.04 22.53
C PRO A 439 30.76 -13.77 21.81
N ILE A 440 30.89 -12.60 21.21
CA ILE A 440 32.10 -12.15 20.51
C ILE A 440 32.83 -11.06 21.31
N PRO A 441 34.18 -10.97 21.25
CA PRO A 441 34.91 -9.88 21.88
C PRO A 441 34.58 -8.51 21.26
N ALA A 442 34.43 -7.47 22.08
CA ALA A 442 34.11 -6.11 21.60
C ALA A 442 35.10 -5.60 20.53
N ASP A 443 36.40 -5.91 20.69
CA ASP A 443 37.47 -5.48 19.78
C ASP A 443 37.41 -6.16 18.39
N SER A 444 36.60 -7.21 18.25
CA SER A 444 36.39 -7.92 16.98
C SER A 444 35.25 -7.34 16.14
N VAL A 445 34.49 -6.38 16.66
CA VAL A 445 33.32 -5.79 16.00
C VAL A 445 33.74 -4.70 15.02
N GLY A 446 33.33 -4.84 13.77
CA GLY A 446 33.56 -3.85 12.71
C GLY A 446 32.92 -2.49 13.02
N ALA A 447 33.53 -1.41 12.52
CA ALA A 447 33.09 -0.03 12.78
C ALA A 447 31.66 0.29 12.30
N ASP A 448 31.08 -0.55 11.44
CA ASP A 448 29.74 -0.45 10.88
C ASP A 448 28.65 -1.16 11.71
N ARG A 449 29.04 -1.86 12.79
CA ARG A 449 28.13 -2.65 13.63
C ARG A 449 27.96 -2.03 15.02
N ALA A 450 26.81 -2.27 15.63
CA ALA A 450 26.55 -1.89 17.02
C ALA A 450 26.83 -3.10 17.93
N TYR A 451 27.72 -2.96 18.92
CA TYR A 451 27.99 -4.00 19.90
C TYR A 451 27.13 -3.81 21.15
N PHE A 452 26.59 -4.90 21.69
CA PHE A 452 25.74 -4.92 22.88
C PHE A 452 26.44 -5.70 24.00
N PRO A 453 27.07 -5.02 24.97
CA PRO A 453 27.80 -5.69 26.05
C PRO A 453 26.91 -6.55 26.95
N GLU A 454 25.61 -6.31 26.99
CA GLU A 454 24.64 -7.06 27.79
C GLU A 454 24.53 -8.53 27.36
N THR A 455 24.69 -8.79 26.07
CA THR A 455 24.62 -10.14 25.48
C THR A 455 25.93 -10.58 24.86
N GLY A 456 26.87 -9.66 24.66
CA GLY A 456 28.14 -9.88 23.98
C GLY A 456 27.98 -10.15 22.48
N HIS A 457 26.90 -9.64 21.87
CA HIS A 457 26.61 -9.80 20.44
C HIS A 457 26.57 -8.46 19.72
N SER A 458 26.69 -8.51 18.39
CA SER A 458 26.63 -7.33 17.53
C SER A 458 25.44 -7.33 16.57
N LEU A 459 25.09 -6.15 16.09
CA LEU A 459 24.01 -5.95 15.14
C LEU A 459 24.49 -5.03 14.00
N GLY A 460 24.37 -5.50 12.76
CA GLY A 460 24.81 -4.78 11.57
C GLY A 460 23.77 -4.78 10.45
N GLY A 461 24.16 -4.23 9.31
CA GLY A 461 23.42 -4.37 8.05
C GLY A 461 21.94 -3.97 8.11
N GLU A 462 21.11 -4.75 7.42
CA GLU A 462 19.66 -4.53 7.32
C GLU A 462 18.95 -4.82 8.65
N PHE A 463 19.38 -5.83 9.41
CA PHE A 463 18.79 -6.13 10.71
C PHE A 463 18.96 -4.99 11.71
N ARG A 464 20.10 -4.28 11.71
CA ARG A 464 20.28 -3.06 12.50
C ARG A 464 19.28 -1.98 12.12
N ARG A 465 19.11 -1.73 10.81
CA ARG A 465 18.21 -0.67 10.32
C ARG A 465 16.76 -1.00 10.63
N TYR A 466 16.37 -2.25 10.44
CA TYR A 466 15.03 -2.76 10.78
C TYR A 466 14.77 -2.64 12.28
N TRP A 467 15.69 -3.15 13.10
CA TRP A 467 15.61 -3.04 14.56
C TRP A 467 15.44 -1.58 15.01
N GLN A 468 16.26 -0.66 14.49
CA GLN A 468 16.19 0.76 14.84
C GLN A 468 14.87 1.42 14.42
N ARG A 469 14.35 1.06 13.24
CA ARG A 469 13.12 1.64 12.70
C ARG A 469 11.87 1.18 13.43
N HIS A 470 11.81 -0.08 13.87
CA HIS A 470 10.58 -0.70 14.35
C HIS A 470 10.52 -0.88 15.88
N GLY A 471 11.18 0.01 16.64
CA GLY A 471 11.06 0.09 18.09
C GLY A 471 12.19 -0.56 18.90
N GLY A 472 13.20 -1.11 18.22
CA GLY A 472 14.48 -1.53 18.77
C GLY A 472 14.36 -2.36 20.05
N LEU A 473 15.05 -1.92 21.11
CA LEU A 473 15.16 -2.65 22.37
C LEU A 473 13.80 -2.91 23.02
N ALA A 474 12.86 -1.97 22.90
CA ALA A 474 11.55 -2.06 23.52
C ALA A 474 10.68 -3.16 22.89
N ILE A 475 10.88 -3.44 21.60
CA ILE A 475 10.09 -4.43 20.85
C ILE A 475 10.84 -5.75 20.69
N PHE A 476 12.09 -5.73 20.22
CA PHE A 476 12.82 -6.94 19.87
C PHE A 476 13.75 -7.46 20.97
N GLY A 477 14.21 -6.59 21.86
CA GLY A 477 15.21 -6.91 22.87
C GLY A 477 16.64 -6.84 22.31
N TYR A 478 17.61 -7.30 23.09
CA TYR A 478 19.00 -7.39 22.66
C TYR A 478 19.21 -8.51 21.62
N PRO A 479 20.18 -8.38 20.69
CA PRO A 479 20.60 -9.50 19.86
C PRO A 479 21.22 -10.60 20.75
N THR A 480 20.89 -11.85 20.47
CA THR A 480 21.34 -13.04 21.23
C THR A 480 22.11 -14.03 20.36
N SER A 481 22.38 -13.65 19.10
CA SER A 481 23.26 -14.32 18.16
C SER A 481 23.92 -13.28 17.25
N GLU A 482 24.98 -13.67 16.54
CA GLU A 482 25.37 -13.03 15.27
C GLU A 482 24.43 -13.46 14.13
N GLU A 483 24.56 -12.85 12.95
CA GLU A 483 23.86 -13.34 11.75
C GLU A 483 24.43 -14.70 11.32
N PHE A 484 23.57 -15.67 11.01
CA PHE A 484 23.97 -16.95 10.45
C PHE A 484 22.91 -17.53 9.52
N SER A 485 23.26 -18.55 8.75
CA SER A 485 22.35 -19.23 7.83
C SER A 485 21.56 -20.32 8.54
N GLU A 486 20.24 -20.33 8.36
CA GLU A 486 19.33 -21.34 8.91
C GLU A 486 18.30 -21.72 7.86
N ALA A 487 17.84 -22.97 7.84
CA ALA A 487 16.75 -23.40 6.96
C ALA A 487 15.38 -22.91 7.50
N GLY A 488 14.58 -22.30 6.63
CA GLY A 488 13.17 -21.98 6.88
C GLY A 488 12.24 -23.18 6.70
N ALA A 489 10.96 -22.98 6.99
CA ALA A 489 9.93 -24.04 6.90
C ALA A 489 9.68 -24.55 5.47
N ASP A 490 10.07 -23.78 4.46
CA ASP A 490 10.04 -24.09 3.04
C ASP A 490 11.29 -24.85 2.55
N GLY A 491 12.24 -25.13 3.44
CA GLY A 491 13.51 -25.79 3.13
C GLY A 491 14.56 -24.86 2.49
N GLN A 492 14.27 -23.57 2.31
CA GLN A 492 15.25 -22.58 1.85
C GLN A 492 16.13 -22.11 3.00
N SER A 493 17.36 -21.68 2.70
CA SER A 493 18.24 -21.13 3.74
C SER A 493 18.18 -19.60 3.75
N TYR A 494 17.84 -19.06 4.91
CA TYR A 494 17.77 -17.63 5.17
C TYR A 494 18.94 -17.19 6.06
N MET A 495 19.42 -15.96 5.85
CA MET A 495 20.24 -15.31 6.86
C MET A 495 19.31 -14.86 7.99
N VAL A 496 19.65 -15.24 9.21
CA VAL A 496 18.81 -14.98 10.38
C VAL A 496 19.62 -14.41 11.52
N GLN A 497 18.95 -13.72 12.42
CA GLN A 497 19.52 -13.30 13.69
C GLN A 497 18.49 -13.39 14.80
N TYR A 498 18.91 -13.89 15.96
CA TYR A 498 18.06 -14.02 17.13
C TYR A 498 18.18 -12.78 18.02
N PHE A 499 17.05 -12.40 18.58
CA PHE A 499 16.92 -11.40 19.62
C PHE A 499 16.22 -12.03 20.82
N GLU A 500 16.16 -11.32 21.96
CA GLU A 500 15.50 -11.87 23.14
C GLU A 500 14.02 -12.21 22.92
N ARG A 501 13.30 -11.44 22.08
CA ARG A 501 11.85 -11.60 21.87
C ARG A 501 11.47 -12.12 20.49
N HIS A 502 12.31 -11.94 19.49
CA HIS A 502 12.00 -12.29 18.10
C HIS A 502 13.20 -12.92 17.40
N ARG A 503 12.94 -13.55 16.25
CA ARG A 503 13.95 -13.98 15.28
C ARG A 503 13.67 -13.26 13.97
N PHE A 504 14.70 -12.62 13.42
CA PHE A 504 14.65 -11.94 12.15
C PHE A 504 15.11 -12.88 11.04
N GLU A 505 14.42 -12.82 9.92
CA GLU A 505 14.75 -13.54 8.70
C GLU A 505 14.97 -12.53 7.59
N PHE A 506 16.13 -12.59 6.94
CA PHE A 506 16.42 -11.73 5.81
C PHE A 506 15.94 -12.39 4.52
N HIS A 507 14.99 -11.71 3.88
CA HIS A 507 14.36 -12.07 2.61
C HIS A 507 14.83 -11.08 1.55
N PRO A 508 16.01 -11.29 0.93
CA PRO A 508 16.54 -10.40 -0.10
C PRO A 508 15.64 -10.26 -1.34
N GLU A 509 14.77 -11.24 -1.57
CA GLU A 509 13.73 -11.23 -2.59
C GLU A 509 12.64 -10.18 -2.35
N ASN A 510 12.42 -9.80 -1.09
CA ASN A 510 11.47 -8.76 -0.74
C ASN A 510 12.16 -7.38 -0.81
N PRO A 511 11.47 -6.31 -1.26
CA PRO A 511 12.02 -4.96 -1.17
C PRO A 511 12.03 -4.46 0.28
N ALA A 512 13.05 -3.68 0.65
CA ALA A 512 13.05 -2.97 1.94
C ALA A 512 11.84 -2.01 2.04
N PRO A 513 11.20 -1.89 3.23
CA PRO A 513 11.60 -2.43 4.53
C PRO A 513 11.11 -3.86 4.82
N TYR A 514 10.48 -4.55 3.86
CA TYR A 514 9.89 -5.89 4.04
C TYR A 514 10.87 -7.05 3.79
N ASN A 515 12.13 -6.70 3.52
CA ASN A 515 13.26 -7.62 3.37
C ASN A 515 13.74 -8.21 4.70
N VAL A 516 13.19 -7.76 5.83
CA VAL A 516 13.38 -8.38 7.13
C VAL A 516 12.00 -8.77 7.66
N LEU A 517 11.76 -10.08 7.79
CA LEU A 517 10.52 -10.61 8.32
C LEU A 517 10.71 -11.15 9.73
N LEU A 518 9.63 -11.08 10.52
CA LEU A 518 9.56 -11.74 11.81
C LEU A 518 9.02 -13.16 11.62
N SER A 519 9.78 -14.15 12.10
CA SER A 519 9.35 -15.54 12.14
C SER A 519 8.02 -15.70 12.89
N ARG A 520 7.26 -16.76 12.58
CA ARG A 520 6.06 -17.15 13.34
C ARG A 520 6.43 -17.86 14.65
N ILE A 521 7.24 -17.19 15.47
CA ILE A 521 7.91 -17.76 16.64
C ILE A 521 6.93 -18.27 17.71
N GLY A 522 5.73 -17.69 17.81
CA GLY A 522 4.70 -18.20 18.71
C GLY A 522 4.15 -19.55 18.25
N ASP A 523 3.88 -19.70 16.95
CA ASP A 523 3.47 -20.97 16.33
C ASP A 523 4.59 -22.02 16.42
N ASP A 524 5.84 -21.63 16.11
CA ASP A 524 6.99 -22.54 16.16
C ASP A 524 7.24 -23.12 17.56
N ILE A 525 7.17 -22.29 18.60
CA ILE A 525 7.38 -22.75 19.98
C ILE A 525 6.25 -23.70 20.40
N LEU A 526 4.99 -23.38 20.11
CA LEU A 526 3.86 -24.25 20.43
C LEU A 526 4.00 -25.61 19.73
N LYS A 527 4.41 -25.62 18.46
CA LYS A 527 4.69 -26.85 17.71
C LYS A 527 5.82 -27.68 18.34
N ILE A 528 6.94 -27.05 18.71
CA ILE A 528 8.06 -27.75 19.38
C ILE A 528 7.62 -28.34 20.74
N GLN A 529 6.73 -27.64 21.45
CA GLN A 529 6.12 -28.12 22.69
C GLN A 529 5.06 -29.21 22.48
N GLY A 530 4.73 -29.57 21.24
CA GLY A 530 3.67 -30.53 20.91
C GLY A 530 2.26 -30.00 21.17
N ARG A 531 2.08 -28.68 21.21
CA ARG A 531 0.80 -28.01 21.44
C ARG A 531 0.19 -27.60 20.11
N ASP A 532 -0.86 -28.30 19.69
CA ASP A 532 -1.64 -27.93 18.51
C ASP A 532 -2.64 -26.80 18.85
N TRP A 533 -2.35 -25.59 18.38
CA TRP A 533 -3.21 -24.43 18.65
C TRP A 533 -4.50 -24.44 17.83
N PHE A 534 -4.61 -25.24 16.75
CA PHE A 534 -5.88 -25.43 16.07
C PHE A 534 -6.93 -26.08 16.98
N ALA A 535 -6.47 -26.89 17.95
CA ALA A 535 -7.29 -27.52 18.97
C ALA A 535 -7.56 -26.62 20.20
N PHE A 536 -6.99 -25.41 20.27
CA PHE A 536 -7.29 -24.51 21.38
C PHE A 536 -8.74 -24.03 21.35
N PRO A 537 -9.35 -23.78 22.53
CA PRO A 537 -10.69 -23.22 22.60
C PRO A 537 -10.79 -21.91 21.82
N LYS A 538 -11.88 -21.75 21.07
CA LYS A 538 -12.16 -20.55 20.30
C LYS A 538 -12.96 -19.57 21.15
N THR A 539 -12.51 -18.33 21.24
CA THR A 539 -13.25 -17.31 22.01
C THR A 539 -14.40 -16.72 21.21
N GLY A 540 -14.35 -16.77 19.87
CA GLY A 540 -15.30 -16.12 18.97
C GLY A 540 -15.37 -14.60 19.14
N PRO A 541 -16.30 -13.92 18.44
CA PRO A 541 -16.55 -12.50 18.61
C PRO A 541 -17.12 -12.20 20.00
N GLN A 542 -16.47 -11.29 20.75
CA GLN A 542 -16.91 -10.89 22.09
C GLN A 542 -17.13 -9.37 22.19
N PRO A 543 -18.19 -8.88 22.87
CA PRO A 543 -18.40 -7.45 23.07
C PRO A 543 -17.22 -6.77 23.77
N GLY A 544 -16.71 -5.69 23.19
CA GLY A 544 -15.57 -4.94 23.73
C GLY A 544 -14.19 -5.51 23.38
N CYS A 545 -14.13 -6.59 22.60
CA CYS A 545 -12.89 -7.21 22.14
C CYS A 545 -12.69 -7.02 20.63
N LEU A 546 -11.45 -7.17 20.17
CA LEU A 546 -11.11 -7.21 18.74
C LEU A 546 -11.15 -8.67 18.26
N ALA A 547 -12.08 -9.00 17.37
CA ALA A 547 -12.26 -10.35 16.84
C ALA A 547 -11.39 -10.61 15.60
N PHE A 548 -10.93 -11.85 15.47
CA PHE A 548 -10.11 -12.33 14.36
C PHE A 548 -10.78 -13.58 13.77
N GLU A 549 -11.50 -13.40 12.67
CA GLU A 549 -12.33 -14.43 12.07
C GLU A 549 -11.52 -15.65 11.60
N GLN A 550 -10.30 -15.46 11.11
CA GLN A 550 -9.49 -16.54 10.56
C GLN A 550 -8.97 -17.52 11.62
N THR A 551 -8.84 -17.08 12.87
CA THR A 551 -8.38 -17.93 13.99
C THR A 551 -9.51 -18.31 14.94
N ASP A 552 -10.67 -17.65 14.80
CA ASP A 552 -11.81 -17.66 15.72
C ASP A 552 -11.42 -17.25 17.16
N GLN A 553 -10.48 -16.30 17.26
CA GLN A 553 -9.99 -15.75 18.51
C GLN A 553 -10.32 -14.25 18.64
N SER A 554 -10.32 -13.75 19.87
CA SER A 554 -10.54 -12.36 20.21
C SER A 554 -9.45 -11.86 21.15
N ILE A 555 -9.09 -10.59 20.99
CA ILE A 555 -8.21 -9.87 21.91
C ILE A 555 -9.06 -8.92 22.75
N CYS A 556 -9.09 -9.18 24.05
CA CYS A 556 -9.79 -8.36 25.04
C CYS A 556 -8.79 -7.60 25.91
N GLU A 557 -9.25 -6.66 26.73
CA GLU A 557 -8.38 -6.05 27.74
C GLU A 557 -7.89 -7.11 28.76
N PRO A 558 -6.62 -7.01 29.23
CA PRO A 558 -5.68 -5.90 29.03
C PRO A 558 -4.83 -5.99 27.74
N PHE A 559 -4.91 -7.09 27.00
CA PHE A 559 -4.10 -7.33 25.80
C PHE A 559 -4.48 -6.42 24.63
N LEU A 560 -5.75 -6.02 24.54
CA LEU A 560 -6.25 -5.17 23.46
C LEU A 560 -5.58 -3.80 23.42
N SER A 561 -5.41 -3.15 24.57
CA SER A 561 -4.70 -1.87 24.66
C SER A 561 -3.23 -2.00 24.25
N TYR A 562 -2.57 -3.08 24.65
CA TYR A 562 -1.19 -3.34 24.25
C TYR A 562 -1.07 -3.60 22.74
N TRP A 563 -1.98 -4.39 22.17
CA TRP A 563 -2.04 -4.66 20.74
C TRP A 563 -2.21 -3.38 19.93
N ARG A 564 -3.15 -2.50 20.31
CA ARG A 564 -3.43 -1.23 19.60
C ARG A 564 -2.35 -0.16 19.73
N SER A 565 -1.44 -0.28 20.70
CA SER A 565 -0.41 0.71 20.96
C SER A 565 0.98 0.29 20.48
N ASN A 566 1.13 -0.95 20.03
CA ASN A 566 2.40 -1.52 19.57
C ASN A 566 2.22 -2.16 18.19
N GLY A 567 3.23 -2.03 17.34
CA GLY A 567 3.20 -2.50 15.96
C GLY A 567 4.47 -2.08 15.23
N LEU A 568 4.74 -2.68 14.07
CA LEU A 568 5.87 -2.30 13.23
C LEU A 568 5.57 -0.96 12.55
N GLU A 569 6.50 0.00 12.60
CA GLU A 569 6.33 1.32 11.96
C GLU A 569 6.52 1.25 10.43
N PHE A 570 5.44 1.36 9.66
CA PHE A 570 5.53 1.25 8.19
C PHE A 570 5.04 2.46 7.41
N ASP A 571 4.11 3.24 7.97
CA ASP A 571 3.43 4.30 7.23
C ASP A 571 3.78 5.72 7.71
N GLY A 572 4.65 5.84 8.73
CA GLY A 572 5.11 7.10 9.30
C GLY A 572 4.01 7.85 10.05
N ARG A 573 2.86 7.22 10.32
CA ARG A 573 1.71 7.87 10.96
C ARG A 573 1.81 7.76 12.48
N ALA A 574 1.19 8.72 13.17
CA ALA A 574 1.12 8.67 14.63
C ALA A 574 0.11 7.61 15.09
N GLY A 575 0.51 6.75 16.03
CA GLY A 575 -0.30 5.63 16.54
C GLY A 575 0.15 4.29 15.96
N LYS A 576 -0.65 3.23 16.16
CA LYS A 576 -0.45 1.96 15.49
C LYS A 576 -1.72 1.53 14.78
N SER A 577 -1.62 1.38 13.48
CA SER A 577 -2.71 0.87 12.67
C SER A 577 -2.92 -0.62 12.94
N TYR A 578 -4.11 -1.12 12.59
CA TYR A 578 -4.40 -2.54 12.67
C TYR A 578 -3.35 -3.39 11.92
N ALA A 579 -2.93 -2.94 10.74
CA ALA A 579 -1.93 -3.64 9.93
C ALA A 579 -0.54 -3.66 10.59
N GLU A 580 -0.13 -2.57 11.24
CA GLU A 580 1.16 -2.49 11.93
C GLU A 580 1.22 -3.39 13.16
N SER A 581 0.14 -3.42 13.94
CA SER A 581 -0.02 -4.34 15.08
C SER A 581 -0.08 -5.80 14.62
N LEU A 582 -0.83 -6.08 13.54
CA LEU A 582 -0.90 -7.40 12.93
C LEU A 582 0.46 -7.85 12.37
N ALA A 583 1.25 -6.95 11.79
CA ALA A 583 2.56 -7.30 11.27
C ALA A 583 3.58 -7.62 12.37
N LEU A 584 3.51 -6.93 13.52
CA LEU A 584 4.36 -7.23 14.67
C LEU A 584 3.97 -8.56 15.34
N PHE A 585 2.67 -8.74 15.62
CA PHE A 585 2.21 -9.81 16.49
C PHE A 585 1.69 -11.03 15.72
N GLY A 586 1.20 -10.84 14.50
CA GLY A 586 0.34 -11.80 13.82
C GLY A 586 -1.04 -11.93 14.47
N GLN A 587 -1.79 -12.92 14.02
CA GLN A 587 -3.11 -13.19 14.58
C GLN A 587 -3.02 -13.85 15.97
N PRO A 588 -3.98 -13.61 16.88
CA PRO A 588 -4.09 -14.38 18.11
C PRO A 588 -4.42 -15.84 17.80
N ILE A 589 -3.62 -16.77 18.31
CA ILE A 589 -3.79 -18.22 18.06
C ILE A 589 -4.28 -18.98 19.29
N SER A 590 -4.39 -18.31 20.45
CA SER A 590 -4.96 -18.87 21.68
C SER A 590 -5.98 -17.94 22.33
N PRO A 591 -6.87 -18.48 23.19
CA PRO A 591 -7.55 -17.66 24.19
C PRO A 591 -6.52 -17.15 25.23
N PRO A 592 -6.86 -16.11 26.00
CA PRO A 592 -6.15 -15.80 27.25
C PRO A 592 -6.19 -17.01 28.20
N GLN A 593 -5.03 -17.44 28.69
CA GLN A 593 -4.89 -18.61 29.55
C GLN A 593 -3.79 -18.41 30.59
N THR A 594 -3.92 -18.99 31.77
CA THR A 594 -2.86 -18.94 32.78
C THR A 594 -1.78 -19.96 32.44
N GLU A 595 -0.54 -19.50 32.27
CA GLU A 595 0.62 -20.36 32.03
C GLU A 595 1.74 -20.05 33.03
N GLU A 596 2.54 -21.08 33.32
CA GLU A 596 3.78 -20.94 34.08
C GLU A 596 4.89 -20.44 33.14
N VAL A 597 5.27 -19.18 33.25
CA VAL A 597 6.32 -18.56 32.39
C VAL A 597 7.73 -18.66 33.01
N GLY A 598 7.80 -19.13 34.24
CA GLY A 598 9.03 -19.43 34.97
C GLY A 598 8.70 -20.19 36.25
N PRO A 599 9.68 -20.81 36.92
CA PRO A 599 9.42 -21.67 38.07
C PRO A 599 8.59 -20.97 39.16
N GLY A 600 7.35 -21.41 39.35
CA GLY A 600 6.39 -20.86 40.31
C GLY A 600 5.72 -19.54 39.92
N ILE A 601 5.94 -19.02 38.70
CA ILE A 601 5.39 -17.76 38.20
C ILE A 601 4.28 -18.07 37.19
N PHE A 602 3.04 -17.91 37.62
CA PHE A 602 1.85 -18.10 36.80
C PHE A 602 1.26 -16.75 36.44
N ILE A 603 1.11 -16.50 35.14
CA ILE A 603 0.50 -15.27 34.63
C ILE A 603 -0.49 -15.59 33.52
N THR A 604 -1.40 -14.66 33.25
CA THR A 604 -2.27 -14.76 32.07
C THR A 604 -1.43 -14.44 30.84
N VAL A 605 -1.46 -15.33 29.86
CA VAL A 605 -0.81 -15.15 28.56
C VAL A 605 -1.82 -15.29 27.43
N GLN A 606 -1.52 -14.66 26.30
CA GLN A 606 -2.20 -14.94 25.04
C GLN A 606 -1.16 -15.11 23.94
N TRP A 607 -1.26 -16.20 23.18
CA TRP A 607 -0.36 -16.51 22.09
C TRP A 607 -0.85 -15.88 20.79
N PHE A 608 0.10 -15.39 20.03
CA PHE A 608 -0.05 -14.88 18.68
C PHE A 608 0.91 -15.62 17.76
N GLU A 609 0.73 -15.52 16.44
CA GLU A 609 1.62 -16.19 15.50
C GLU A 609 3.09 -15.79 15.70
N ARG A 610 3.38 -14.53 16.04
CA ARG A 610 4.74 -13.97 16.14
C ARG A 610 5.11 -13.49 17.54
N ALA A 611 4.22 -13.64 18.53
CA ALA A 611 4.45 -13.11 19.88
C ALA A 611 3.67 -13.88 20.95
N ARG A 612 4.03 -13.65 22.21
CA ARG A 612 3.22 -14.01 23.38
C ARG A 612 3.07 -12.78 24.25
N PHE A 613 1.83 -12.40 24.54
CA PHE A 613 1.55 -11.33 25.50
C PHE A 613 1.45 -11.92 26.90
N GLU A 614 1.98 -11.19 27.87
CA GLU A 614 2.10 -11.61 29.25
C GLU A 614 1.55 -10.51 30.16
N ASP A 615 0.46 -10.78 30.88
CA ASP A 615 -0.09 -9.86 31.87
C ASP A 615 0.54 -10.13 33.24
N HIS A 616 1.45 -9.25 33.65
CA HIS A 616 2.14 -9.32 34.94
C HIS A 616 1.36 -8.61 36.07
N GLY A 617 0.10 -8.24 35.82
CA GLY A 617 -0.75 -7.50 36.74
C GLY A 617 -0.59 -5.98 36.65
N SER A 618 -1.47 -5.24 37.33
CA SER A 618 -1.49 -3.76 37.36
C SER A 618 -1.60 -3.09 35.98
N GLY A 619 -2.17 -3.78 34.99
CA GLY A 619 -2.33 -3.28 33.62
C GLY A 619 -1.02 -3.28 32.80
N LYS A 620 0.00 -4.00 33.25
CA LYS A 620 1.30 -4.09 32.57
C LYS A 620 1.37 -5.36 31.73
N VAL A 621 1.09 -5.21 30.44
CA VAL A 621 1.33 -6.24 29.42
C VAL A 621 2.78 -6.14 28.91
N LEU A 622 3.46 -7.27 28.83
CA LEU A 622 4.81 -7.40 28.27
C LEU A 622 4.84 -8.44 27.15
N LEU A 623 5.87 -8.35 26.29
CA LEU A 623 6.21 -9.40 25.35
C LEU A 623 7.07 -10.45 26.00
N GLY A 624 6.68 -11.72 25.85
CA GLY A 624 7.49 -12.86 26.24
C GLY A 624 8.83 -12.87 25.50
N LEU A 625 9.84 -13.48 26.13
CA LEU A 625 11.19 -13.62 25.56
C LEU A 625 11.26 -14.84 24.63
N LEU A 626 10.36 -14.88 23.65
CA LEU A 626 10.17 -16.05 22.79
C LEU A 626 11.42 -16.38 21.97
N GLY A 627 12.22 -15.39 21.58
CA GLY A 627 13.52 -15.62 20.93
C GLY A 627 14.45 -16.48 21.80
N ASN A 628 14.55 -16.15 23.09
CA ASN A 628 15.32 -16.95 24.05
C ASN A 628 14.69 -18.33 24.33
N GLU A 629 13.37 -18.41 24.39
CA GLU A 629 12.67 -19.69 24.57
C GLU A 629 12.86 -20.62 23.38
N LEU A 630 12.83 -20.10 22.15
CA LEU A 630 13.07 -20.87 20.94
C LEU A 630 14.49 -21.46 20.92
N LEU A 631 15.51 -20.68 21.32
CA LEU A 631 16.89 -21.19 21.45
C LEU A 631 16.98 -22.36 22.44
N ARG A 632 16.32 -22.26 23.61
CA ARG A 632 16.27 -23.33 24.61
C ARG A 632 15.50 -24.56 24.11
N ALA A 633 14.36 -24.35 23.47
CA ALA A 633 13.51 -25.41 22.94
C ALA A 633 14.24 -26.24 21.86
N ARG A 634 15.19 -25.62 21.15
CA ARG A 634 16.08 -26.28 20.17
C ARG A 634 17.34 -26.90 20.79
N GLY A 635 17.54 -26.76 22.10
CA GLY A 635 18.71 -27.29 22.81
C GLY A 635 19.99 -26.49 22.59
N TRP A 636 19.90 -25.24 22.15
CA TRP A 636 21.07 -24.40 21.84
C TRP A 636 21.53 -23.52 23.01
N ARG A 637 20.73 -23.40 24.07
CA ARG A 637 21.04 -22.69 25.31
C ARG A 637 20.47 -23.37 26.54
#